data_AF-A0A818ZD25-F1
#
_entry.id   AF-A0A818ZD25-F1
#
_cell.length_a   1.000
_cell.length_b   1.000
_cell.length_c   1.000
_cell.angle_alpha   90.00
_cell.angle_beta   90.00
_cell.angle_gamma   90.00
#
_symmetry.space_group_name_H-M   'P 1'
#
loop_
_entity.id
_entity.type
_entity.pdbx_description
1 polymer ?
#
loop_
_entity_poly.entity_id
_entity_poly.type
_entity_poly.pdbx_seq_one_letter_code
_entity_poly.pdbx_strand_id
1 'polypeptide(L)'
;MEDINIEQLISTLVIAPSNDILREISSFLIGTQNNDLDTIISNFFEPLFSLEHWAWEILSRDCRSWNDDEQEYFDVFHNLASFNERLILSNHILNTKESFLLPASIDIIDGVFEQIKKRTDENDRLLLMVYQWFDNLSLLIYEHTQLTSLHIISYINQRIMSDIIMNDQFKIYLNQLEYPNPLFTTKEIFYIKICPCLLSEYLFSKPGSFPYNGEQILEYLAHDYTHIIHIHSDTIASWSKELLSCITHLIGIITACLSWIGPKYEILEMFAIPEKSINDLITSLIKILCYRPFHEQILDQTRNDESMLIDNILGLLNYLKNCQDVMNFFRSENKLMKALLRLDRTNNDRLSLQLYSLQYEILSEDQMKDSNVANNIKEIFFNYLQPAWKNPLQKYKNISMKELLDGFLNLSKTNMKHPINGLDELNFLLKISDTYPIVYDILWSLSFDARIQDHLRLNQAFMNKLANSSINEQIQNAIDGIRWNLDFNKIKLNTNDNEKIFDIIISYSEEDRLIYKQLHDELVQKPYRVCESFHQKNSNLIDTMVNSVEQSRLVIICMSKSYKQNNYCRAEIEYAYNKKLKIIPIIIENYYQPNGWLSFLIHGLSPIDFTKHDFPNAMQILLDKLDIPHTSVLSTLVIRRQPQYMTNSLSNTRSTDIYQWTQNDVKQWLIDNNLSQMGNVLSGYKGSDLIRLSNISKHSPQKNLELLQEDSLRRTGRNVSLTEVTRLIGLIEEQVQRSVKPTRWNLKLCCQFFSTFGFK
;
A
#
# COMPACT_ATOMS: atom_id res chain seq x y z
N MET A 1 -33.41 -10.78 40.03
CA MET A 1 -33.15 -12.17 39.60
C MET A 1 -33.25 -13.03 40.84
N GLU A 2 -34.45 -13.50 41.18
CA GLU A 2 -34.64 -14.48 42.26
C GLU A 2 -34.42 -15.89 41.65
N ASP A 3 -33.48 -16.64 42.23
CA ASP A 3 -33.28 -18.10 42.22
C ASP A 3 -33.48 -18.89 40.90
N ILE A 4 -32.93 -18.42 39.78
CA ILE A 4 -32.65 -19.33 38.64
C ILE A 4 -31.24 -19.90 38.83
N ASN A 5 -31.14 -21.17 39.21
CA ASN A 5 -29.86 -21.89 39.28
C ASN A 5 -29.41 -22.27 37.85
N ILE A 6 -28.83 -21.31 37.14
CA ILE A 6 -28.36 -21.45 35.75
C ILE A 6 -27.38 -22.61 35.59
N GLU A 7 -26.54 -22.87 36.59
CA GLU A 7 -25.61 -24.01 36.59
C GLU A 7 -26.37 -25.34 36.53
N GLN A 8 -27.47 -25.45 37.29
CA GLN A 8 -28.35 -26.63 37.26
C GLN A 8 -29.12 -26.74 35.93
N LEU A 9 -29.56 -25.63 35.34
CA LEU A 9 -30.24 -25.64 34.04
C LEU A 9 -29.32 -26.10 32.92
N ILE A 10 -28.09 -25.57 32.86
CA ILE A 10 -27.13 -25.90 31.80
C ILE A 10 -26.61 -27.33 31.96
N SER A 11 -26.33 -27.79 33.19
CA SER A 11 -25.98 -29.19 33.42
C SER A 11 -27.10 -30.16 33.03
N THR A 12 -28.37 -29.76 33.23
CA THR A 12 -29.53 -30.56 32.78
C THR A 12 -29.68 -30.52 31.26
N LEU A 13 -29.48 -29.36 30.62
CA LEU A 13 -29.52 -29.19 29.15
C LEU A 13 -28.56 -30.14 28.44
N VAL A 14 -27.32 -30.26 28.95
CA VAL A 14 -26.28 -31.10 28.35
C VAL A 14 -26.66 -32.59 28.37
N ILE A 15 -27.46 -33.01 29.35
CA ILE A 15 -27.85 -34.42 29.55
C ILE A 15 -29.18 -34.73 28.85
N ALA A 16 -30.17 -33.85 29.00
CA ALA A 16 -31.54 -34.06 28.55
C ALA A 16 -32.19 -32.71 28.19
N PRO A 17 -32.03 -32.22 26.94
CA PRO A 17 -32.64 -30.97 26.51
C PRO A 17 -34.17 -31.09 26.50
N SER A 18 -34.86 -30.05 26.98
CA SER A 18 -36.31 -29.90 26.92
C SER A 18 -36.69 -28.45 26.57
N ASN A 19 -37.86 -28.24 25.98
CA ASN A 19 -38.32 -26.90 25.59
C ASN A 19 -38.42 -25.94 26.78
N ASP A 20 -38.81 -26.43 27.96
CA ASP A 20 -38.87 -25.61 29.17
C ASP A 20 -37.48 -25.14 29.60
N ILE A 21 -36.48 -26.02 29.59
CA ILE A 21 -35.08 -25.66 29.90
C ILE A 21 -34.54 -24.65 28.89
N LEU A 22 -34.77 -24.89 27.58
CA LEU A 22 -34.34 -23.98 26.52
C LEU A 22 -34.99 -22.59 26.67
N ARG A 23 -36.28 -22.50 27.00
CA ARG A 23 -36.98 -21.23 27.22
C ARG A 23 -36.45 -20.48 28.45
N GLU A 24 -36.15 -21.18 29.54
CA GLU A 24 -35.57 -20.57 30.73
C GLU A 24 -34.15 -20.02 30.45
N ILE A 25 -33.31 -20.77 29.73
CA ILE A 25 -31.97 -20.32 29.32
C ILE A 25 -32.08 -19.12 28.38
N SER A 26 -32.97 -19.17 27.39
CA SER A 26 -33.24 -18.06 26.47
C SER A 26 -33.68 -16.80 27.24
N SER A 27 -34.58 -16.94 28.21
CA SER A 27 -35.05 -15.85 29.07
C SER A 27 -33.92 -15.27 29.93
N PHE A 28 -33.03 -16.12 30.45
CA PHE A 28 -31.84 -15.67 31.16
C PHE A 28 -30.93 -14.83 30.24
N LEU A 29 -30.61 -15.32 29.04
CA LEU A 29 -29.75 -14.62 28.08
C LEU A 29 -30.35 -13.26 27.68
N ILE A 30 -31.66 -13.18 27.43
CA ILE A 30 -32.36 -11.90 27.19
C ILE A 30 -32.21 -10.98 28.41
N GLY A 31 -32.38 -11.51 29.62
CA GLY A 31 -32.20 -10.78 30.87
C GLY A 31 -30.78 -10.21 31.07
N THR A 32 -29.77 -10.76 30.40
CA THR A 32 -28.39 -10.24 30.44
C THR A 32 -28.18 -9.01 29.55
N GLN A 33 -29.09 -8.67 28.64
CA GLN A 33 -28.89 -7.59 27.66
C GLN A 33 -28.72 -6.20 28.31
N ASN A 34 -29.40 -5.96 29.44
CA ASN A 34 -29.39 -4.67 30.15
C ASN A 34 -28.45 -4.63 31.36
N ASN A 35 -27.75 -5.73 31.64
CA ASN A 35 -26.90 -5.84 32.83
C ASN A 35 -25.43 -5.64 32.47
N ASP A 36 -24.63 -5.29 33.49
CA ASP A 36 -23.18 -5.16 33.37
C ASP A 36 -22.53 -6.51 33.03
N LEU A 37 -21.83 -6.56 31.90
CA LEU A 37 -21.16 -7.75 31.38
C LEU A 37 -20.08 -8.26 32.32
N ASP A 38 -19.32 -7.36 32.95
CA ASP A 38 -18.25 -7.72 33.88
C ASP A 38 -18.81 -8.55 35.05
N THR A 39 -19.92 -8.08 35.62
CA THR A 39 -20.64 -8.75 36.71
C THR A 39 -21.25 -10.09 36.27
N ILE A 40 -21.76 -10.20 35.05
CA ILE A 40 -22.34 -11.45 34.54
C ILE A 40 -21.25 -12.50 34.38
N ILE A 41 -20.14 -12.14 33.73
CA ILE A 41 -19.04 -13.09 33.47
C ILE A 41 -18.41 -13.51 34.78
N SER A 42 -18.19 -12.60 35.74
CA SER A 42 -17.61 -12.96 37.04
C SER A 42 -18.47 -13.97 37.80
N ASN A 43 -19.79 -13.89 37.66
CA ASN A 43 -20.73 -14.72 38.42
C ASN A 43 -21.09 -16.02 37.70
N PHE A 44 -21.06 -16.05 36.37
CA PHE A 44 -21.60 -17.14 35.56
C PHE A 44 -20.62 -17.65 34.48
N PHE A 45 -19.31 -17.47 34.67
CA PHE A 45 -18.30 -17.91 33.70
C PHE A 45 -18.43 -19.39 33.32
N GLU A 46 -18.37 -20.31 34.30
CA GLU A 46 -18.39 -21.76 34.06
C GLU A 46 -19.71 -22.26 33.41
N PRO A 47 -20.90 -21.83 33.88
CA PRO A 47 -22.14 -22.18 33.19
C PRO A 47 -22.18 -21.68 31.75
N LEU A 48 -21.83 -20.42 31.51
CA LEU A 48 -21.85 -19.83 30.17
C LEU A 48 -20.83 -20.50 29.23
N PHE A 49 -19.65 -20.85 29.74
CA PHE A 49 -18.62 -21.59 29.00
C PHE A 49 -19.12 -22.99 28.61
N SER A 50 -19.80 -23.67 29.54
CA SER A 50 -20.41 -24.99 29.28
C SER A 50 -21.52 -24.91 28.23
N LEU A 51 -22.31 -23.84 28.23
CA LEU A 51 -23.35 -23.60 27.24
C LEU A 51 -22.77 -23.34 25.85
N GLU A 52 -21.70 -22.56 25.76
CA GLU A 52 -21.01 -22.28 24.49
C GLU A 52 -20.37 -23.55 23.91
N HIS A 53 -19.73 -24.36 24.77
CA HIS A 53 -19.20 -25.66 24.36
C HIS A 53 -20.30 -26.62 23.88
N TRP A 54 -21.43 -26.66 24.58
CA TRP A 54 -22.61 -27.43 24.17
C TRP A 54 -23.13 -26.97 22.80
N ALA A 55 -23.21 -25.66 22.55
CA ALA A 55 -23.68 -25.12 21.28
C ALA A 55 -22.80 -25.60 20.11
N TRP A 56 -21.47 -25.52 20.25
CA TRP A 56 -20.52 -26.04 19.27
C TRP A 56 -20.69 -27.54 18.99
N GLU A 57 -20.88 -28.34 20.04
CA GLU A 57 -21.12 -29.79 19.92
C GLU A 57 -22.42 -30.08 19.17
N ILE A 58 -23.49 -29.34 19.44
CA ILE A 58 -24.77 -29.46 18.73
C ILE A 58 -24.59 -29.12 17.25
N LEU A 59 -23.92 -28.02 16.89
CA LEU A 59 -23.69 -27.64 15.49
C LEU A 59 -22.88 -28.70 14.72
N SER A 60 -22.04 -29.47 15.40
CA SER A 60 -21.15 -30.46 14.77
C SER A 60 -21.80 -31.84 14.51
N ARG A 61 -22.94 -32.13 15.14
CA ARG A 61 -23.55 -33.48 15.15
C ARG A 61 -24.90 -33.48 14.44
N ASP A 62 -25.27 -34.63 13.87
CA ASP A 62 -26.60 -34.80 13.25
C ASP A 62 -27.62 -35.13 14.35
N CYS A 63 -28.18 -34.08 14.97
CA CYS A 63 -29.16 -34.22 16.03
C CYS A 63 -30.56 -34.39 15.44
N ARG A 64 -31.03 -35.64 15.34
CA ARG A 64 -32.41 -35.98 14.91
C ARG A 64 -33.51 -35.33 15.78
N SER A 65 -33.16 -34.81 16.96
CA SER A 65 -34.06 -34.08 17.86
C SER A 65 -34.47 -32.70 17.33
N TRP A 66 -33.88 -32.21 16.24
CA TRP A 66 -34.22 -30.90 15.68
C TRP A 66 -35.62 -30.88 15.06
N ASN A 67 -36.07 -31.96 14.43
CA ASN A 67 -37.26 -31.93 13.57
C ASN A 67 -38.60 -31.65 14.27
N ASP A 68 -38.69 -31.80 15.60
CA ASP A 68 -39.95 -31.64 16.35
C ASP A 68 -40.01 -30.33 17.20
N ASP A 69 -38.87 -29.68 17.51
CA ASP A 69 -38.74 -28.59 18.51
C ASP A 69 -37.82 -27.43 18.04
N GLU A 70 -37.87 -27.04 16.75
CA GLU A 70 -36.86 -26.16 16.11
C GLU A 70 -36.80 -24.70 16.64
N GLN A 71 -37.86 -24.16 17.23
CA GLN A 71 -37.93 -22.74 17.57
C GLN A 71 -37.13 -22.41 18.84
N GLU A 72 -37.27 -23.23 19.88
CA GLU A 72 -36.61 -23.02 21.18
C GLU A 72 -35.09 -23.13 21.06
N TYR A 73 -34.60 -24.06 20.24
CA TYR A 73 -33.18 -24.14 19.90
C TYR A 73 -32.72 -22.86 19.20
N PHE A 74 -33.45 -22.42 18.17
CA PHE A 74 -33.10 -21.19 17.46
C PHE A 74 -33.04 -19.97 18.38
N ASP A 75 -34.01 -19.82 19.28
CA ASP A 75 -34.06 -18.69 20.22
C ASP A 75 -32.86 -18.70 21.18
N VAL A 76 -32.47 -19.87 21.72
CA VAL A 76 -31.27 -19.99 22.56
C VAL A 76 -30.01 -19.63 21.78
N PHE A 77 -29.86 -20.18 20.57
CA PHE A 77 -28.70 -19.92 19.72
C PHE A 77 -28.60 -18.44 19.35
N HIS A 78 -29.71 -17.82 18.94
CA HIS A 78 -29.76 -16.41 18.60
C HIS A 78 -29.39 -15.50 19.78
N ASN A 79 -29.96 -15.77 20.95
CA ASN A 79 -29.69 -14.98 22.15
C ASN A 79 -28.25 -15.18 22.65
N LEU A 80 -27.71 -16.39 22.53
CA LEU A 80 -26.31 -16.68 22.87
C LEU A 80 -25.36 -16.00 21.88
N ALA A 81 -25.66 -16.03 20.58
CA ALA A 81 -24.89 -15.31 19.58
C ALA A 81 -24.88 -13.79 19.84
N SER A 82 -26.01 -13.20 20.23
CA SER A 82 -26.08 -11.79 20.62
C SER A 82 -25.30 -11.49 21.91
N PHE A 83 -25.29 -12.42 22.88
CA PHE A 83 -24.42 -12.33 24.04
C PHE A 83 -22.93 -12.35 23.64
N ASN A 84 -22.55 -13.25 22.74
CA ASN A 84 -21.18 -13.39 22.24
C ASN A 84 -20.71 -12.14 21.50
N GLU A 85 -21.56 -11.53 20.68
CA GLU A 85 -21.28 -10.25 20.02
C GLU A 85 -20.89 -9.15 21.03
N ARG A 86 -21.71 -8.99 22.09
CA ARG A 86 -21.42 -8.02 23.17
C ARG A 86 -20.13 -8.36 23.92
N LEU A 87 -19.86 -9.64 24.16
CA LEU A 87 -18.60 -10.09 24.76
C LEU A 87 -17.40 -9.72 23.87
N ILE A 88 -17.50 -9.90 22.56
CA ILE A 88 -16.43 -9.57 21.61
C ILE A 88 -16.10 -8.07 21.68
N LEU A 89 -17.12 -7.22 21.69
CA LEU A 89 -17.00 -5.75 21.71
C LEU A 89 -16.61 -5.17 23.09
N SER A 90 -16.67 -5.98 24.15
CA SER A 90 -16.30 -5.57 25.51
C SER A 90 -14.78 -5.41 25.70
N ASN A 91 -14.35 -4.76 26.80
CA ASN A 91 -12.95 -4.58 27.17
C ASN A 91 -12.31 -5.80 27.89
N HIS A 92 -13.00 -6.95 27.94
CA HIS A 92 -12.49 -8.16 28.61
C HIS A 92 -11.17 -8.68 28.01
N ILE A 93 -10.40 -9.39 28.84
CA ILE A 93 -9.10 -9.98 28.48
C ILE A 93 -9.27 -10.97 27.32
N LEU A 94 -8.39 -10.88 26.34
CA LEU A 94 -8.42 -11.72 25.13
C LEU A 94 -8.46 -13.22 25.45
N ASN A 95 -7.65 -13.71 26.38
CA ASN A 95 -7.59 -15.14 26.75
C ASN A 95 -8.98 -15.68 27.16
N THR A 96 -9.78 -14.85 27.82
CA THR A 96 -11.16 -15.20 28.18
C THR A 96 -12.02 -15.37 26.93
N LYS A 97 -11.92 -14.45 25.96
CA LYS A 97 -12.63 -14.53 24.69
C LYS A 97 -12.19 -15.74 23.85
N GLU A 98 -10.89 -16.03 23.83
CA GLU A 98 -10.31 -17.20 23.14
C GLU A 98 -10.85 -18.51 23.70
N SER A 99 -10.80 -18.69 25.02
CA SER A 99 -11.30 -19.92 25.64
C SER A 99 -12.81 -20.06 25.44
N PHE A 100 -13.54 -18.95 25.54
CA PHE A 100 -14.99 -18.97 25.49
C PHE A 100 -15.53 -19.20 24.07
N LEU A 101 -15.11 -18.41 23.09
CA LEU A 101 -15.77 -18.31 21.78
C LEU A 101 -15.24 -19.28 20.73
N LEU A 102 -14.05 -19.86 20.94
CA LEU A 102 -13.44 -20.78 19.98
C LEU A 102 -13.84 -22.23 20.25
N PRO A 103 -14.03 -23.04 19.20
CA PRO A 103 -14.33 -24.45 19.37
C PRO A 103 -13.16 -25.19 20.02
N ALA A 104 -13.49 -26.19 20.85
CA ALA A 104 -12.50 -26.91 21.65
C ALA A 104 -11.53 -27.77 20.81
N SER A 105 -11.93 -28.21 19.62
CA SER A 105 -11.10 -29.03 18.74
C SER A 105 -11.43 -28.84 17.26
N ILE A 106 -10.52 -29.29 16.40
CA ILE A 106 -10.74 -29.35 14.95
C ILE A 106 -11.83 -30.36 14.55
N ASP A 107 -12.07 -31.40 15.37
CA ASP A 107 -13.09 -32.42 15.09
C ASP A 107 -14.50 -31.84 15.12
N ILE A 108 -14.75 -30.88 16.03
CA ILE A 108 -16.02 -30.13 16.08
C ILE A 108 -16.23 -29.37 14.77
N ILE A 109 -15.18 -28.68 14.29
CA ILE A 109 -15.24 -27.94 13.03
C ILE A 109 -15.49 -28.87 11.85
N ASP A 110 -14.79 -30.00 11.78
CA ASP A 110 -15.03 -31.01 10.75
C ASP A 110 -16.48 -31.50 10.76
N GLY A 111 -17.04 -31.74 11.95
CA GLY A 111 -18.45 -32.08 12.12
C GLY A 111 -19.39 -31.00 11.57
N VAL A 112 -19.14 -29.72 11.87
CA VAL A 112 -19.94 -28.60 11.35
C VAL A 112 -19.93 -28.56 9.82
N PHE A 113 -18.76 -28.66 9.19
CA PHE A 113 -18.67 -28.68 7.72
C PHE A 113 -19.34 -29.91 7.10
N GLU A 114 -19.26 -31.08 7.75
CA GLU A 114 -19.97 -32.27 7.31
C GLU A 114 -21.49 -32.11 7.42
N GLN A 115 -22.01 -31.42 8.44
CA GLN A 115 -23.43 -31.08 8.53
C GLN A 115 -23.85 -30.18 7.38
N ILE A 116 -23.13 -29.07 7.13
CA ILE A 116 -23.40 -28.13 6.04
C ILE A 116 -23.48 -28.86 4.69
N LYS A 117 -22.52 -29.77 4.45
CA LYS A 117 -22.44 -30.55 3.20
C LYS A 117 -23.59 -31.54 3.02
N LYS A 118 -24.08 -32.16 4.10
CA LYS A 118 -25.17 -33.15 4.05
C LYS A 118 -26.55 -32.55 3.79
N ARG A 119 -26.77 -31.28 4.14
CA ARG A 119 -28.08 -30.62 3.96
C ARG A 119 -28.33 -30.28 2.49
N THR A 120 -29.40 -30.85 1.94
CA THR A 120 -29.91 -30.54 0.60
C THR A 120 -30.98 -29.44 0.62
N ASP A 121 -31.55 -29.11 1.78
CA ASP A 121 -32.44 -27.97 1.92
C ASP A 121 -31.63 -26.66 1.90
N GLU A 122 -32.00 -25.76 1.01
CA GLU A 122 -31.33 -24.47 0.81
C GLU A 122 -31.69 -23.46 1.92
N ASN A 123 -32.77 -23.71 2.69
CA ASN A 123 -33.23 -22.85 3.79
C ASN A 123 -33.25 -23.55 5.16
N ASP A 124 -32.36 -24.53 5.34
CA ASP A 124 -32.24 -25.27 6.60
C ASP A 124 -31.92 -24.32 7.78
N ARG A 125 -32.69 -24.43 8.88
CA ARG A 125 -32.53 -23.57 10.06
C ARG A 125 -31.20 -23.76 10.77
N LEU A 126 -30.55 -24.93 10.66
CA LEU A 126 -29.21 -25.12 11.18
C LEU A 126 -28.23 -24.11 10.56
N LEU A 127 -28.37 -23.84 9.27
CA LEU A 127 -27.50 -22.88 8.57
C LEU A 127 -27.68 -21.47 9.13
N LEU A 128 -28.87 -21.10 9.60
CA LEU A 128 -29.08 -19.82 10.30
C LEU A 128 -28.33 -19.75 11.64
N MET A 129 -28.24 -20.87 12.37
CA MET A 129 -27.47 -20.93 13.61
C MET A 129 -25.96 -20.91 13.33
N VAL A 130 -25.48 -21.75 12.40
CA VAL A 130 -24.07 -21.77 11.97
C VAL A 130 -23.63 -20.39 11.48
N TYR A 131 -24.49 -19.73 10.69
CA TYR A 131 -24.31 -18.35 10.23
C TYR A 131 -23.94 -17.41 11.39
N GLN A 132 -24.69 -17.44 12.50
CA GLN A 132 -24.48 -16.53 13.62
C GLN A 132 -23.13 -16.76 14.32
N TRP A 133 -22.71 -18.02 14.43
CA TRP A 133 -21.41 -18.36 15.00
C TRP A 133 -20.26 -17.90 14.11
N PHE A 134 -20.38 -18.08 12.80
CA PHE A 134 -19.34 -17.66 11.86
C PHE A 134 -19.27 -16.13 11.71
N ASP A 135 -20.40 -15.43 11.83
CA ASP A 135 -20.46 -13.97 11.86
C ASP A 135 -19.75 -13.43 13.12
N ASN A 136 -20.03 -14.02 14.29
CA ASN A 136 -19.31 -13.72 15.53
C ASN A 136 -17.80 -14.02 15.43
N LEU A 137 -17.41 -15.13 14.80
CA LEU A 137 -15.99 -15.43 14.56
C LEU A 137 -15.34 -14.38 13.65
N SER A 138 -16.04 -13.89 12.64
CA SER A 138 -15.55 -12.81 11.76
C SER A 138 -15.32 -11.53 12.56
N LEU A 139 -16.30 -11.14 13.39
CA LEU A 139 -16.18 -9.99 14.29
C LEU A 139 -15.04 -10.15 15.30
N LEU A 140 -14.87 -11.35 15.86
CA LEU A 140 -13.81 -11.67 16.80
C LEU A 140 -12.42 -11.51 16.17
N ILE A 141 -12.21 -12.04 14.96
CA ILE A 141 -10.94 -11.88 14.23
C ILE A 141 -10.70 -10.41 13.88
N TYR A 142 -11.75 -9.70 13.47
CA TYR A 142 -11.67 -8.29 13.12
C TYR A 142 -11.20 -7.42 14.30
N GLU A 143 -11.81 -7.59 15.48
CA GLU A 143 -11.44 -6.84 16.68
C GLU A 143 -10.10 -7.32 17.27
N HIS A 144 -9.75 -8.61 17.11
CA HIS A 144 -8.57 -9.21 17.71
C HIS A 144 -7.69 -9.91 16.66
N THR A 145 -7.04 -9.12 15.81
CA THR A 145 -6.24 -9.63 14.68
C THR A 145 -5.10 -10.59 15.07
N GLN A 146 -4.68 -10.61 16.33
CA GLN A 146 -3.67 -11.55 16.83
C GLN A 146 -4.12 -13.03 16.81
N LEU A 147 -5.43 -13.26 16.79
CA LEU A 147 -6.03 -14.60 16.73
C LEU A 147 -5.80 -15.33 15.41
N THR A 148 -5.42 -14.63 14.34
CA THR A 148 -5.14 -15.25 13.04
C THR A 148 -3.96 -16.21 13.06
N SER A 149 -3.13 -16.13 14.10
CA SER A 149 -2.01 -17.06 14.33
C SER A 149 -2.43 -18.40 14.95
N LEU A 150 -3.64 -18.49 15.50
CA LEU A 150 -4.14 -19.71 16.14
C LEU A 150 -4.44 -20.80 15.10
N HIS A 151 -4.01 -22.02 15.41
CA HIS A 151 -4.20 -23.17 14.53
C HIS A 151 -5.67 -23.40 14.16
N ILE A 152 -6.59 -23.26 15.11
CA ILE A 152 -8.03 -23.46 14.88
C ILE A 152 -8.62 -22.44 13.90
N ILE A 153 -8.24 -21.17 14.02
CA ILE A 153 -8.66 -20.10 13.10
C ILE A 153 -8.08 -20.33 11.71
N SER A 154 -6.79 -20.68 11.63
CA SER A 154 -6.16 -21.05 10.38
C SER A 154 -6.88 -22.23 9.71
N TYR A 155 -7.23 -23.26 10.48
CA TYR A 155 -7.89 -24.46 9.97
C TYR A 155 -9.30 -24.17 9.45
N ILE A 156 -10.12 -23.40 10.18
CA ILE A 156 -11.46 -22.99 9.74
C ILE A 156 -11.37 -22.26 8.39
N ASN A 157 -10.44 -21.30 8.25
CA ASN A 157 -10.29 -20.54 7.01
C ASN A 157 -9.76 -21.39 5.85
N GLN A 158 -8.93 -22.40 6.12
CA GLN A 158 -8.52 -23.38 5.11
C GLN A 158 -9.72 -24.20 4.61
N ARG A 159 -10.58 -24.67 5.52
CA ARG A 159 -11.82 -25.40 5.17
C ARG A 159 -12.79 -24.53 4.37
N ILE A 160 -13.01 -23.27 4.77
CA ILE A 160 -13.83 -22.32 3.99
C ILE A 160 -13.28 -22.17 2.57
N MET A 161 -11.98 -22.01 2.44
CA MET A 161 -11.37 -21.85 1.12
C MET A 161 -11.52 -23.11 0.26
N SER A 162 -11.20 -24.29 0.79
CA SER A 162 -11.22 -25.53 0.00
C SER A 162 -12.62 -26.05 -0.28
N ASP A 163 -13.52 -25.97 0.69
CA ASP A 163 -14.81 -26.68 0.62
C ASP A 163 -15.92 -25.77 0.08
N ILE A 164 -15.79 -24.45 0.29
CA ILE A 164 -16.82 -23.47 -0.03
C ILE A 164 -16.39 -22.57 -1.18
N ILE A 165 -15.31 -21.79 -1.03
CA ILE A 165 -14.97 -20.74 -2.03
C ILE A 165 -14.43 -21.34 -3.32
N MET A 166 -13.43 -22.23 -3.26
CA MET A 166 -12.83 -22.88 -4.42
C MET A 166 -13.64 -24.10 -4.86
N ASN A 167 -14.96 -23.92 -4.99
CA ASN A 167 -15.94 -24.98 -5.27
C ASN A 167 -16.93 -24.53 -6.36
N ASP A 168 -17.31 -25.45 -7.26
CA ASP A 168 -18.28 -25.21 -8.32
C ASP A 168 -19.63 -24.70 -7.80
N GLN A 169 -20.07 -25.14 -6.60
CA GLN A 169 -21.32 -24.65 -6.00
C GLN A 169 -21.27 -23.14 -5.72
N PHE A 170 -20.13 -22.62 -5.28
CA PHE A 170 -19.97 -21.19 -5.05
C PHE A 170 -20.06 -20.40 -6.36
N LYS A 171 -19.53 -20.93 -7.47
CA LYS A 171 -19.71 -20.34 -8.81
C LYS A 171 -21.17 -20.32 -9.25
N ILE A 172 -21.92 -21.38 -8.98
CA ILE A 172 -23.36 -21.43 -9.26
C ILE A 172 -24.08 -20.30 -8.53
N TYR A 173 -23.78 -20.11 -7.24
CA TYR A 173 -24.37 -19.05 -6.45
C TYR A 173 -23.91 -17.64 -6.91
N LEU A 174 -22.64 -17.46 -7.29
CA LEU A 174 -22.19 -16.20 -7.89
C LEU A 174 -22.96 -15.86 -9.17
N ASN A 175 -23.20 -16.84 -10.04
CA ASN A 175 -23.96 -16.62 -11.28
C ASN A 175 -25.41 -16.21 -11.00
N GLN A 176 -26.01 -16.65 -9.89
CA GLN A 176 -27.35 -16.19 -9.50
C GLN A 176 -27.36 -14.73 -9.05
N LEU A 177 -26.24 -14.20 -8.52
CA LEU A 177 -26.16 -12.78 -8.21
C LEU A 177 -26.27 -11.91 -9.45
N GLU A 178 -26.01 -12.42 -10.65
CA GLU A 178 -26.12 -11.63 -11.87
C GLU A 178 -27.56 -11.22 -12.21
N TYR A 179 -28.56 -11.88 -11.60
CA TYR A 179 -29.96 -11.48 -11.77
C TYR A 179 -30.23 -10.12 -11.10
N PRO A 180 -31.09 -9.26 -11.68
CA PRO A 180 -31.30 -7.89 -11.16
C PRO A 180 -31.88 -7.81 -9.74
N ASN A 181 -32.66 -8.82 -9.33
CA ASN A 181 -33.25 -8.95 -8.00
C ASN A 181 -33.12 -10.41 -7.56
N PRO A 182 -31.94 -10.83 -7.09
CA PRO A 182 -31.73 -12.20 -6.66
C PRO A 182 -32.56 -12.48 -5.40
N LEU A 183 -33.19 -13.65 -5.36
CA LEU A 183 -33.80 -14.18 -4.15
C LEU A 183 -32.77 -15.06 -3.47
N PHE A 184 -32.51 -14.79 -2.20
CA PHE A 184 -31.46 -15.46 -1.45
C PHE A 184 -32.03 -16.59 -0.59
N THR A 185 -31.44 -17.77 -0.72
CA THR A 185 -31.60 -18.84 0.25
C THR A 185 -30.67 -18.65 1.45
N THR A 186 -30.95 -19.30 2.58
CA THR A 186 -30.03 -19.28 3.74
C THR A 186 -28.64 -19.79 3.36
N LYS A 187 -28.57 -20.82 2.52
CA LYS A 187 -27.32 -21.42 2.07
C LYS A 187 -26.54 -20.49 1.14
N GLU A 188 -27.21 -19.81 0.22
CA GLU A 188 -26.60 -18.78 -0.64
C GLU A 188 -25.98 -17.65 0.20
N ILE A 189 -26.70 -17.16 1.23
CA ILE A 189 -26.17 -16.16 2.17
C ILE A 189 -24.93 -16.70 2.88
N PHE A 190 -24.97 -17.92 3.40
CA PHE A 190 -23.80 -18.50 4.08
C PHE A 190 -22.57 -18.57 3.15
N TYR A 191 -22.78 -18.95 1.89
CA TYR A 191 -21.71 -19.10 0.89
C TYR A 191 -21.16 -17.76 0.41
N ILE A 192 -22.01 -16.80 0.05
CA ILE A 192 -21.60 -15.53 -0.59
C ILE A 192 -21.32 -14.42 0.42
N LYS A 193 -22.02 -14.42 1.57
CA LYS A 193 -21.88 -13.38 2.59
C LYS A 193 -20.87 -13.80 3.65
N ILE A 194 -21.20 -14.82 4.43
CA ILE A 194 -20.49 -15.11 5.69
C ILE A 194 -19.12 -15.71 5.47
N CYS A 195 -19.01 -16.69 4.57
CA CYS A 195 -17.73 -17.32 4.28
C CYS A 195 -16.70 -16.32 3.73
N PRO A 196 -17.04 -15.48 2.72
CA PRO A 196 -16.15 -14.41 2.27
C PRO A 196 -15.86 -13.35 3.34
N CYS A 197 -16.84 -12.99 4.18
CA CYS A 197 -16.64 -12.07 5.30
C CYS A 197 -15.52 -12.58 6.22
N LEU A 198 -15.71 -13.76 6.79
CA LEU A 198 -14.75 -14.39 7.71
C LEU A 198 -13.38 -14.58 7.08
N LEU A 199 -13.36 -15.08 5.84
CA LEU A 199 -12.12 -15.29 5.10
C LEU A 199 -11.38 -13.99 4.83
N SER A 200 -12.08 -12.92 4.45
CA SER A 200 -11.44 -11.62 4.20
C SER A 200 -10.72 -11.08 5.43
N GLU A 201 -11.32 -11.18 6.62
CA GLU A 201 -10.68 -10.76 7.88
C GLU A 201 -9.41 -11.54 8.19
N TYR A 202 -9.40 -12.83 7.84
CA TYR A 202 -8.22 -13.67 8.00
C TYR A 202 -7.13 -13.35 6.97
N LEU A 203 -7.48 -13.11 5.70
CA LEU A 203 -6.51 -12.91 4.61
C LEU A 203 -5.68 -11.63 4.76
N PHE A 204 -6.19 -10.58 5.42
CA PHE A 204 -5.41 -9.39 5.78
C PHE A 204 -4.20 -9.71 6.69
N SER A 205 -4.19 -10.87 7.36
CA SER A 205 -3.03 -11.32 8.14
C SER A 205 -1.85 -11.78 7.27
N LYS A 206 -2.08 -12.07 5.99
CA LYS A 206 -1.11 -12.65 5.03
C LYS A 206 -0.56 -14.01 5.52
N PRO A 207 -1.40 -15.05 5.60
CA PRO A 207 -1.01 -16.33 6.17
C PRO A 207 0.10 -16.99 5.35
N GLY A 208 1.20 -17.38 6.02
CA GLY A 208 2.37 -17.96 5.35
C GLY A 208 2.18 -19.42 4.88
N SER A 209 1.30 -20.18 5.53
CA SER A 209 1.02 -21.59 5.25
C SER A 209 -0.45 -21.80 4.87
N PHE A 210 -0.88 -21.15 3.80
CA PHE A 210 -2.24 -21.24 3.28
C PHE A 210 -2.25 -21.99 1.93
N PRO A 211 -3.28 -22.83 1.66
CA PRO A 211 -3.28 -23.73 0.49
C PRO A 211 -3.29 -22.99 -0.86
N TYR A 212 -3.80 -21.76 -0.88
CA TYR A 212 -3.84 -20.90 -2.06
C TYR A 212 -3.19 -19.57 -1.73
N ASN A 213 -2.48 -18.97 -2.68
CA ASN A 213 -2.01 -17.59 -2.54
C ASN A 213 -3.07 -16.61 -3.07
N GLY A 214 -2.88 -15.31 -2.79
CA GLY A 214 -3.81 -14.27 -3.25
C GLY A 214 -4.03 -14.23 -4.76
N GLU A 215 -3.00 -14.53 -5.57
CA GLU A 215 -3.10 -14.52 -7.04
C GLU A 215 -4.02 -15.63 -7.55
N GLN A 216 -3.87 -16.86 -7.03
CA GLN A 216 -4.71 -17.99 -7.39
C GLN A 216 -6.18 -17.77 -7.04
N ILE A 217 -6.45 -17.09 -5.92
CA ILE A 217 -7.82 -16.75 -5.52
C ILE A 217 -8.40 -15.70 -6.48
N LEU A 218 -7.63 -14.69 -6.86
CA LEU A 218 -8.07 -13.68 -7.82
C LEU A 218 -8.27 -14.25 -9.23
N GLU A 219 -7.41 -15.16 -9.69
CA GLU A 219 -7.61 -15.88 -10.96
C GLU A 219 -8.96 -16.61 -10.99
N TYR A 220 -9.40 -17.13 -9.84
CA TYR A 220 -10.71 -17.75 -9.73
C TYR A 220 -11.85 -16.73 -9.66
N LEU A 221 -11.73 -15.62 -8.91
CA LEU A 221 -12.86 -14.73 -8.60
C LEU A 221 -13.00 -13.46 -9.45
N ALA A 222 -11.90 -12.94 -10.00
CA ALA A 222 -11.84 -11.57 -10.53
C ALA A 222 -12.82 -11.31 -11.68
N HIS A 223 -13.04 -12.30 -12.55
CA HIS A 223 -13.95 -12.17 -13.69
C HIS A 223 -15.41 -11.99 -13.24
N ASP A 224 -15.93 -12.94 -12.46
CA ASP A 224 -17.32 -12.90 -11.98
C ASP A 224 -17.55 -11.67 -11.10
N TYR A 225 -16.57 -11.35 -10.23
CA TYR A 225 -16.60 -10.14 -9.43
C TYR A 225 -16.80 -8.89 -10.31
N THR A 226 -15.98 -8.74 -11.35
CA THR A 226 -16.05 -7.58 -12.24
C THR A 226 -17.41 -7.51 -12.93
N HIS A 227 -17.93 -8.66 -13.38
CA HIS A 227 -19.23 -8.75 -14.04
C HIS A 227 -20.40 -8.37 -13.10
N ILE A 228 -20.43 -8.92 -11.88
CA ILE A 228 -21.44 -8.64 -10.86
C ILE A 228 -21.45 -7.15 -10.48
N ILE A 229 -20.27 -6.56 -10.23
CA ILE A 229 -20.17 -5.14 -9.88
C ILE A 229 -20.69 -4.25 -11.02
N HIS A 230 -20.41 -4.60 -12.27
CA HIS A 230 -20.94 -3.85 -13.41
C HIS A 230 -22.46 -3.88 -13.48
N ILE A 231 -23.07 -5.06 -13.38
CA ILE A 231 -24.52 -5.25 -13.46
C ILE A 231 -25.23 -4.40 -12.40
N HIS A 232 -24.76 -4.49 -11.15
CA HIS A 232 -25.45 -3.89 -10.02
C HIS A 232 -25.15 -2.41 -9.79
N SER A 233 -24.07 -1.89 -10.37
CA SER A 233 -23.70 -0.47 -10.22
C SER A 233 -24.74 0.50 -10.78
N ASP A 234 -25.65 0.04 -11.65
CA ASP A 234 -26.73 0.85 -12.21
C ASP A 234 -28.08 0.67 -11.48
N THR A 235 -28.19 -0.31 -10.59
CA THR A 235 -29.42 -0.67 -9.85
C THR A 235 -29.31 -0.46 -8.34
N ILE A 236 -28.31 0.30 -7.88
CA ILE A 236 -27.99 0.48 -6.44
C ILE A 236 -29.22 0.85 -5.59
N ALA A 237 -30.14 1.64 -6.13
CA ALA A 237 -31.34 2.08 -5.40
C ALA A 237 -32.37 0.97 -5.13
N SER A 238 -32.30 -0.17 -5.83
CA SER A 238 -33.18 -1.32 -5.65
C SER A 238 -32.52 -2.48 -4.90
N TRP A 239 -31.30 -2.30 -4.37
CA TRP A 239 -30.64 -3.37 -3.63
C TRP A 239 -31.42 -3.75 -2.37
N SER A 240 -31.61 -5.06 -2.15
CA SER A 240 -32.05 -5.59 -0.86
C SER A 240 -30.91 -5.54 0.15
N LYS A 241 -31.22 -5.78 1.44
CA LYS A 241 -30.19 -5.86 2.50
C LYS A 241 -29.22 -7.01 2.24
N GLU A 242 -29.74 -8.14 1.75
CA GLU A 242 -28.96 -9.34 1.44
C GLU A 242 -28.02 -9.09 0.26
N LEU A 243 -28.50 -8.43 -0.81
CA LEU A 243 -27.66 -8.10 -1.96
C LEU A 243 -26.56 -7.11 -1.58
N LEU A 244 -26.90 -6.06 -0.82
CA LEU A 244 -25.93 -5.12 -0.26
C LEU A 244 -24.82 -5.88 0.48
N SER A 245 -25.19 -6.75 1.43
CA SER A 245 -24.26 -7.51 2.24
C SER A 245 -23.37 -8.45 1.40
N CYS A 246 -23.96 -9.16 0.43
CA CYS A 246 -23.22 -10.01 -0.51
C CYS A 246 -22.17 -9.21 -1.31
N ILE A 247 -22.56 -8.08 -1.89
CA ILE A 247 -21.64 -7.21 -2.64
C ILE A 247 -20.54 -6.67 -1.71
N THR A 248 -20.88 -6.27 -0.50
CA THR A 248 -19.92 -5.79 0.52
C THR A 248 -18.79 -6.80 0.75
N HIS A 249 -19.13 -8.07 0.98
CA HIS A 249 -18.12 -9.09 1.29
C HIS A 249 -17.40 -9.63 0.06
N LEU A 250 -18.03 -9.59 -1.12
CA LEU A 250 -17.34 -9.84 -2.39
C LEU A 250 -16.27 -8.78 -2.68
N ILE A 251 -16.56 -7.50 -2.43
CA ILE A 251 -15.53 -6.46 -2.51
C ILE A 251 -14.46 -6.69 -1.43
N GLY A 252 -14.87 -7.07 -0.22
CA GLY A 252 -13.96 -7.35 0.90
C GLY A 252 -12.92 -8.42 0.61
N ILE A 253 -13.32 -9.57 0.06
CA ILE A 253 -12.39 -10.67 -0.27
C ILE A 253 -11.42 -10.26 -1.39
N ILE A 254 -11.87 -9.51 -2.40
CA ILE A 254 -11.00 -8.98 -3.46
C ILE A 254 -9.98 -7.99 -2.87
N THR A 255 -10.43 -7.07 -2.02
CA THR A 255 -9.56 -6.12 -1.32
C THR A 255 -8.52 -6.83 -0.45
N ALA A 256 -8.91 -7.89 0.27
CA ALA A 256 -8.00 -8.67 1.11
C ALA A 256 -6.95 -9.43 0.26
N CYS A 257 -7.34 -9.99 -0.89
CA CYS A 257 -6.41 -10.65 -1.80
C CYS A 257 -5.40 -9.66 -2.39
N LEU A 258 -5.85 -8.49 -2.85
CA LEU A 258 -4.97 -7.44 -3.37
C LEU A 258 -4.03 -6.90 -2.27
N SER A 259 -4.54 -6.73 -1.05
CA SER A 259 -3.73 -6.38 0.12
C SER A 259 -2.62 -7.38 0.35
N TRP A 260 -2.93 -8.68 0.26
CA TRP A 260 -1.95 -9.75 0.43
C TRP A 260 -0.85 -9.67 -0.62
N ILE A 261 -1.22 -9.62 -1.91
CA ILE A 261 -0.28 -9.65 -3.04
C ILE A 261 0.59 -8.39 -3.09
N GLY A 262 0.01 -7.22 -2.79
CA GLY A 262 0.64 -5.92 -2.94
C GLY A 262 0.57 -5.36 -4.36
N PRO A 263 1.23 -4.22 -4.63
CA PRO A 263 1.13 -3.54 -5.92
C PRO A 263 1.89 -4.29 -7.01
N LYS A 264 1.17 -4.97 -7.90
CA LYS A 264 1.69 -5.54 -9.16
C LYS A 264 0.79 -5.17 -10.32
N TYR A 265 1.37 -4.74 -11.43
CA TYR A 265 0.61 -4.22 -12.56
C TYR A 265 -0.11 -5.34 -13.33
N GLU A 266 0.51 -6.51 -13.40
CA GLU A 266 0.01 -7.69 -14.11
C GLU A 266 -1.33 -8.19 -13.55
N ILE A 267 -1.63 -7.90 -12.27
CA ILE A 267 -2.89 -8.29 -11.63
C ILE A 267 -4.09 -7.56 -12.23
N LEU A 268 -3.91 -6.35 -12.78
CA LEU A 268 -5.01 -5.60 -13.38
C LEU A 268 -5.60 -6.32 -14.60
N GLU A 269 -4.80 -7.14 -15.28
CA GLU A 269 -5.26 -7.93 -16.42
C GLU A 269 -6.30 -8.99 -16.01
N MET A 270 -6.28 -9.45 -14.76
CA MET A 270 -7.26 -10.43 -14.24
C MET A 270 -8.68 -9.86 -14.12
N PHE A 271 -8.79 -8.54 -13.97
CA PHE A 271 -10.08 -7.82 -13.89
C PHE A 271 -10.54 -7.32 -15.26
N ALA A 272 -9.72 -7.47 -16.32
CA ALA A 272 -10.10 -7.04 -17.65
C ALA A 272 -11.14 -8.00 -18.24
N ILE A 273 -12.26 -7.45 -18.71
CA ILE A 273 -13.24 -8.18 -19.53
C ILE A 273 -12.94 -7.82 -20.99
N PRO A 274 -13.08 -8.73 -21.97
CA PRO A 274 -12.72 -8.46 -23.37
C PRO A 274 -13.30 -7.16 -23.97
N GLU A 275 -14.40 -6.65 -23.40
CA GLU A 275 -15.10 -5.44 -23.84
C GLU A 275 -14.95 -4.23 -22.90
N LYS A 276 -14.34 -4.39 -21.73
CA LYS A 276 -14.29 -3.34 -20.68
C LYS A 276 -12.91 -3.23 -20.05
N SER A 277 -12.50 -1.99 -19.83
CA SER A 277 -11.25 -1.64 -19.17
C SER A 277 -11.37 -1.70 -17.64
N ILE A 278 -10.24 -1.75 -16.93
CA ILE A 278 -10.19 -1.59 -15.48
C ILE A 278 -10.85 -0.26 -15.02
N ASN A 279 -10.80 0.77 -15.85
CA ASN A 279 -11.43 2.07 -15.56
C ASN A 279 -12.96 1.96 -15.52
N ASP A 280 -13.56 1.02 -16.25
CA ASP A 280 -15.00 0.78 -16.19
C ASP A 280 -15.39 0.16 -14.84
N LEU A 281 -14.59 -0.78 -14.34
CA LEU A 281 -14.79 -1.37 -13.01
C LEU A 281 -14.68 -0.28 -11.94
N ILE A 282 -13.62 0.52 -12.01
CA ILE A 282 -13.42 1.67 -11.12
C ILE A 282 -14.61 2.62 -11.20
N THR A 283 -15.12 2.93 -12.40
CA THR A 283 -16.30 3.78 -12.58
C THR A 283 -17.53 3.19 -11.89
N SER A 284 -17.71 1.88 -11.96
CA SER A 284 -18.81 1.15 -11.33
C SER A 284 -18.71 1.21 -9.79
N LEU A 285 -17.50 1.03 -9.25
CA LEU A 285 -17.21 1.21 -7.82
C LEU A 285 -17.45 2.65 -7.36
N ILE A 286 -17.06 3.65 -8.16
CA ILE A 286 -17.30 5.07 -7.87
C ILE A 286 -18.80 5.38 -7.87
N LYS A 287 -19.61 4.77 -8.75
CA LYS A 287 -21.08 4.92 -8.72
C LYS A 287 -21.65 4.43 -7.39
N ILE A 288 -21.23 3.24 -6.93
CA ILE A 288 -21.64 2.66 -5.64
C ILE A 288 -21.20 3.58 -4.49
N LEU A 289 -19.94 4.02 -4.48
CA LEU A 289 -19.40 4.94 -3.49
C LEU A 289 -20.14 6.29 -3.46
N CYS A 290 -20.69 6.75 -4.59
CA CYS A 290 -21.40 8.02 -4.68
C CYS A 290 -22.83 7.99 -4.13
N TYR A 291 -23.40 6.80 -3.88
CA TYR A 291 -24.80 6.63 -3.50
C TYR A 291 -25.05 7.15 -2.07
N ARG A 292 -25.81 8.24 -1.97
CA ARG A 292 -25.99 9.01 -0.72
C ARG A 292 -26.59 8.22 0.45
N PRO A 293 -27.62 7.36 0.26
CA PRO A 293 -28.23 6.65 1.38
C PRO A 293 -27.26 5.78 2.18
N PHE A 294 -26.19 5.26 1.56
CA PHE A 294 -25.17 4.52 2.30
C PHE A 294 -24.35 5.43 3.22
N HIS A 295 -24.12 6.68 2.86
CA HIS A 295 -23.37 7.64 3.69
C HIS A 295 -24.13 8.03 4.95
N GLU A 296 -25.46 8.06 4.88
CA GLU A 296 -26.35 8.42 6.00
C GLU A 296 -26.47 7.30 7.04
N GLN A 297 -26.08 6.07 6.69
CA GLN A 297 -26.15 4.88 7.55
C GLN A 297 -24.78 4.44 8.07
N ILE A 298 -23.72 5.24 7.88
CA ILE A 298 -22.41 4.93 8.44
C ILE A 298 -22.47 5.02 9.96
N LEU A 299 -21.97 4.00 10.64
CA LEU A 299 -21.89 3.91 12.09
C LEU A 299 -20.48 4.29 12.57
N ASP A 300 -20.41 5.00 13.70
CA ASP A 300 -19.15 5.55 14.21
C ASP A 300 -18.24 4.46 14.81
N GLN A 301 -18.81 3.53 15.58
CA GLN A 301 -18.04 2.54 16.37
C GLN A 301 -18.29 1.08 15.96
N THR A 302 -19.50 0.75 15.52
CA THR A 302 -19.92 -0.61 15.18
C THR A 302 -19.85 -0.89 13.68
N ARG A 303 -19.97 -2.17 13.29
CA ARG A 303 -20.05 -2.59 11.90
C ARG A 303 -21.50 -2.77 11.46
N ASN A 304 -21.84 -2.20 10.32
CA ASN A 304 -22.97 -2.60 9.47
C ASN A 304 -22.49 -2.76 8.03
N ASP A 305 -23.34 -3.36 7.19
CA ASP A 305 -23.01 -3.62 5.79
C ASP A 305 -22.66 -2.34 5.01
N GLU A 306 -23.32 -1.21 5.29
CA GLU A 306 -23.02 0.08 4.64
C GLU A 306 -21.64 0.61 5.01
N SER A 307 -21.28 0.62 6.31
CA SER A 307 -19.95 1.07 6.74
C SER A 307 -18.86 0.15 6.17
N MET A 308 -19.10 -1.16 6.15
CA MET A 308 -18.17 -2.13 5.56
C MET A 308 -18.06 -2.00 4.05
N LEU A 309 -19.15 -1.69 3.33
CA LEU A 309 -19.13 -1.46 1.89
C LEU A 309 -18.21 -0.29 1.55
N ILE A 310 -18.40 0.84 2.23
CA ILE A 310 -17.60 2.04 1.99
C ILE A 310 -16.13 1.77 2.34
N ASP A 311 -15.86 1.06 3.43
CA ASP A 311 -14.48 0.67 3.82
C ASP A 311 -13.83 -0.22 2.77
N ASN A 312 -14.53 -1.26 2.32
CA ASN A 312 -14.00 -2.19 1.35
C ASN A 312 -13.74 -1.51 -0.01
N ILE A 313 -14.59 -0.57 -0.44
CA ILE A 313 -14.38 0.22 -1.66
C ILE A 313 -13.19 1.18 -1.50
N LEU A 314 -13.10 1.94 -0.40
CA LEU A 314 -11.97 2.85 -0.17
C LEU A 314 -10.65 2.07 -0.04
N GLY A 315 -10.66 0.92 0.62
CA GLY A 315 -9.53 -0.01 0.68
C GLY A 315 -9.12 -0.49 -0.71
N LEU A 316 -10.07 -0.93 -1.54
CA LEU A 316 -9.82 -1.37 -2.91
C LEU A 316 -9.18 -0.26 -3.76
N LEU A 317 -9.78 0.93 -3.74
CA LEU A 317 -9.25 2.09 -4.45
C LEU A 317 -7.84 2.45 -3.96
N ASN A 318 -7.56 2.34 -2.66
CA ASN A 318 -6.23 2.56 -2.10
C ASN A 318 -5.17 1.59 -2.63
N TYR A 319 -5.53 0.34 -2.94
CA TYR A 319 -4.61 -0.60 -3.56
C TYR A 319 -4.42 -0.30 -5.05
N LEU A 320 -5.50 -0.03 -5.78
CA LEU A 320 -5.47 0.28 -7.22
C LEU A 320 -4.72 1.59 -7.54
N LYS A 321 -4.68 2.54 -6.59
CA LYS A 321 -3.96 3.81 -6.73
C LYS A 321 -2.46 3.65 -6.99
N ASN A 322 -1.88 2.52 -6.62
CA ASN A 322 -0.45 2.27 -6.83
C ASN A 322 -0.13 1.80 -8.26
N CYS A 323 -1.15 1.57 -9.09
CA CYS A 323 -0.97 1.19 -10.49
C CYS A 323 -0.84 2.42 -11.39
N GLN A 324 0.09 2.34 -12.36
CA GLN A 324 0.28 3.37 -13.39
C GLN A 324 -1.04 3.65 -14.14
N ASP A 325 -1.29 4.90 -14.51
CA ASP A 325 -2.51 5.39 -15.20
C ASP A 325 -3.80 5.44 -14.37
N VAL A 326 -3.99 4.57 -13.37
CA VAL A 326 -5.17 4.61 -12.49
C VAL A 326 -5.24 5.91 -11.70
N MET A 327 -4.10 6.43 -11.22
CA MET A 327 -4.07 7.72 -10.52
C MET A 327 -4.49 8.89 -11.41
N ASN A 328 -4.10 8.86 -12.68
CA ASN A 328 -4.49 9.91 -13.64
C ASN A 328 -6.01 9.86 -13.87
N PHE A 329 -6.58 8.66 -13.93
CA PHE A 329 -8.02 8.46 -14.00
C PHE A 329 -8.74 8.95 -12.73
N PHE A 330 -8.25 8.60 -11.54
CA PHE A 330 -8.83 9.10 -10.28
C PHE A 330 -8.86 10.63 -10.21
N ARG A 331 -7.80 11.29 -10.68
CA ARG A 331 -7.71 12.76 -10.71
C ARG A 331 -8.62 13.42 -11.74
N SER A 332 -8.94 12.72 -12.83
CA SER A 332 -9.87 13.24 -13.84
C SER A 332 -11.34 13.02 -13.44
N GLU A 333 -11.63 12.10 -12.52
CA GLU A 333 -12.99 11.72 -12.14
C GLU A 333 -13.59 12.62 -11.04
N ASN A 334 -14.34 13.64 -11.46
CA ASN A 334 -14.99 14.60 -10.55
C ASN A 334 -16.01 13.96 -9.59
N LYS A 335 -16.65 12.84 -9.97
CA LYS A 335 -17.59 12.14 -9.07
C LYS A 335 -16.88 11.58 -7.85
N LEU A 336 -15.70 10.98 -8.04
CA LEU A 336 -14.87 10.46 -6.96
C LEU A 336 -14.48 11.58 -6.00
N MET A 337 -13.94 12.69 -6.51
CA MET A 337 -13.61 13.86 -5.69
C MET A 337 -14.79 14.34 -4.83
N LYS A 338 -16.00 14.44 -5.41
CA LYS A 338 -17.20 14.84 -4.67
C LYS A 338 -17.66 13.81 -3.63
N ALA A 339 -17.46 12.52 -3.89
CA ALA A 339 -17.77 11.46 -2.94
C ALA A 339 -16.82 11.52 -1.74
N LEU A 340 -15.52 11.66 -1.99
CA LEU A 340 -14.50 11.76 -0.94
C LEU A 340 -14.76 12.95 -0.01
N LEU A 341 -15.04 14.15 -0.56
CA LEU A 341 -15.36 15.34 0.24
C LEU A 341 -16.67 15.22 1.04
N ARG A 342 -17.60 14.36 0.62
CA ARG A 342 -18.85 14.14 1.36
C ARG A 342 -18.64 13.23 2.56
N LEU A 343 -17.79 12.22 2.38
CA LEU A 343 -17.45 11.25 3.41
C LEU A 343 -16.66 11.86 4.58
N ASP A 344 -16.09 13.07 4.43
CA ASP A 344 -15.41 13.83 5.49
C ASP A 344 -16.24 14.08 6.76
N ARG A 345 -17.55 13.86 6.69
CA ARG A 345 -18.46 14.03 7.82
C ARG A 345 -18.59 12.79 8.71
N THR A 346 -17.99 11.67 8.32
CA THR A 346 -18.03 10.44 9.11
C THR A 346 -17.18 10.59 10.37
N ASN A 347 -17.65 10.08 11.52
CA ASN A 347 -16.82 9.92 12.72
C ASN A 347 -16.26 8.49 12.83
N ASN A 348 -16.44 7.65 11.81
CA ASN A 348 -15.82 6.34 11.78
C ASN A 348 -14.31 6.48 11.49
N ASP A 349 -13.51 6.18 12.51
CA ASP A 349 -12.06 6.39 12.47
C ASP A 349 -11.36 5.56 11.36
N ARG A 350 -11.77 4.31 11.13
CA ARG A 350 -11.14 3.42 10.13
C ARG A 350 -11.41 3.93 8.71
N LEU A 351 -12.68 4.28 8.44
CA LEU A 351 -13.08 4.90 7.18
C LEU A 351 -12.33 6.21 6.95
N SER A 352 -12.22 7.02 7.99
CA SER A 352 -11.49 8.29 7.93
C SER A 352 -10.05 8.08 7.49
N LEU A 353 -9.33 7.11 8.06
CA LEU A 353 -7.95 6.82 7.65
C LEU A 353 -7.81 6.42 6.16
N GLN A 354 -8.66 5.51 5.69
CA GLN A 354 -8.65 5.11 4.28
C GLN A 354 -9.03 6.26 3.34
N LEU A 355 -10.02 7.07 3.76
CA LEU A 355 -10.48 8.25 3.05
C LEU A 355 -9.33 9.26 2.90
N TYR A 356 -8.63 9.58 3.97
CA TYR A 356 -7.51 10.54 3.95
C TYR A 356 -6.36 10.07 3.08
N SER A 357 -6.06 8.77 3.08
CA SER A 357 -5.04 8.18 2.20
C SER A 357 -5.35 8.38 0.71
N LEU A 358 -6.63 8.40 0.32
CA LEU A 358 -7.04 8.71 -1.06
C LEU A 358 -7.13 10.21 -1.32
N GLN A 359 -7.71 10.96 -0.40
CA GLN A 359 -7.89 12.40 -0.53
C GLN A 359 -6.57 13.12 -0.72
N TYR A 360 -5.54 12.74 0.04
CA TYR A 360 -4.21 13.32 -0.09
C TYR A 360 -3.63 13.15 -1.50
N GLU A 361 -3.98 12.08 -2.19
CA GLU A 361 -3.43 11.73 -3.50
C GLU A 361 -4.21 12.34 -4.66
N ILE A 362 -5.50 12.61 -4.44
CA ILE A 362 -6.47 13.03 -5.45
C ILE A 362 -6.83 14.52 -5.32
N LEU A 363 -7.06 15.01 -4.10
CA LEU A 363 -7.54 16.36 -3.84
C LEU A 363 -6.39 17.37 -3.74
N SER A 364 -6.70 18.63 -4.03
CA SER A 364 -5.77 19.72 -3.75
C SER A 364 -5.78 20.09 -2.26
N GLU A 365 -4.67 20.62 -1.75
CA GLU A 365 -4.63 21.11 -0.36
C GLU A 365 -5.68 22.18 -0.08
N ASP A 366 -6.02 23.03 -1.06
CA ASP A 366 -7.07 24.05 -0.89
C ASP A 366 -8.45 23.41 -0.71
N GLN A 367 -8.73 22.31 -1.44
CA GLN A 367 -9.96 21.55 -1.26
C GLN A 367 -10.01 20.82 0.09
N MET A 368 -8.86 20.47 0.66
CA MET A 368 -8.74 19.86 1.99
C MET A 368 -8.79 20.90 3.13
N LYS A 369 -8.51 22.19 2.90
CA LYS A 369 -8.54 23.23 3.95
C LYS A 369 -9.91 23.44 4.57
N ASP A 370 -10.96 23.26 3.78
CA ASP A 370 -12.36 23.48 4.19
C ASP A 370 -12.97 22.26 4.91
N SER A 371 -12.26 21.14 4.98
CA SER A 371 -12.76 19.94 5.64
C SER A 371 -12.35 19.92 7.13
N ASN A 372 -13.22 19.42 8.02
CA ASN A 372 -12.98 19.26 9.48
C ASN A 372 -11.81 18.30 9.82
N VAL A 373 -11.16 17.82 8.77
CA VAL A 373 -10.31 16.66 8.62
C VAL A 373 -8.95 16.84 9.28
N ALA A 374 -8.28 17.98 9.11
CA ALA A 374 -6.94 18.16 9.68
C ALA A 374 -6.92 18.23 11.22
N ASN A 375 -8.04 18.54 11.87
CA ASN A 375 -8.12 18.55 13.33
C ASN A 375 -8.28 17.13 13.89
N ASN A 376 -9.12 16.29 13.27
CA ASN A 376 -9.38 14.92 13.73
C ASN A 376 -8.33 13.90 13.26
N ILE A 377 -7.72 14.10 12.08
CA ILE A 377 -6.67 13.21 11.52
C ILE A 377 -5.60 12.89 12.55
N LYS A 378 -5.14 13.87 13.33
CA LYS A 378 -3.99 13.72 14.23
C LYS A 378 -4.31 12.78 15.37
N GLU A 379 -5.42 13.04 16.05
CA GLU A 379 -5.90 12.20 17.15
C GLU A 379 -6.17 10.79 16.63
N ILE A 380 -6.84 10.67 15.48
CA ILE A 380 -7.10 9.38 14.85
C ILE A 380 -5.79 8.63 14.53
N PHE A 381 -4.80 9.26 13.89
CA PHE A 381 -3.54 8.58 13.54
C PHE A 381 -2.77 8.10 14.77
N PHE A 382 -2.64 8.92 15.82
CA PHE A 382 -1.93 8.49 17.03
C PHE A 382 -2.75 7.51 17.88
N ASN A 383 -4.08 7.62 17.89
CA ASN A 383 -4.99 6.63 18.46
C ASN A 383 -4.88 5.26 17.78
N TYR A 384 -4.33 5.18 16.57
CA TYR A 384 -4.12 3.93 15.83
C TYR A 384 -2.67 3.44 15.92
N LEU A 385 -1.70 4.35 15.76
CA LEU A 385 -0.27 4.03 15.84
C LEU A 385 0.12 3.50 17.22
N GLN A 386 -0.41 4.07 18.31
CA GLN A 386 -0.03 3.64 19.65
C GLN A 386 -0.54 2.23 19.98
N PRO A 387 -1.83 1.86 19.76
CA PRO A 387 -2.28 0.49 19.90
C PRO A 387 -1.61 -0.47 18.92
N ALA A 388 -1.42 -0.07 17.65
CA ALA A 388 -0.73 -0.90 16.67
C ALA A 388 0.70 -1.24 17.13
N TRP A 389 1.42 -0.28 17.70
CA TRP A 389 2.77 -0.49 18.25
C TRP A 389 2.78 -1.44 19.46
N LYS A 390 1.72 -1.44 20.29
CA LYS A 390 1.57 -2.35 21.43
C LYS A 390 1.18 -3.77 20.99
N ASN A 391 0.56 -3.92 19.82
CA ASN A 391 0.14 -5.21 19.29
C ASN A 391 1.35 -6.04 18.82
N PRO A 392 1.46 -7.33 19.18
CA PRO A 392 2.56 -8.19 18.74
C PRO A 392 2.71 -8.29 17.21
N LEU A 393 1.61 -8.22 16.46
CA LEU A 393 1.61 -8.22 14.99
C LEU A 393 1.90 -6.85 14.38
N GLN A 394 2.05 -5.81 15.19
CA GLN A 394 2.27 -4.43 14.75
C GLN A 394 1.18 -3.96 13.76
N LYS A 395 -0.07 -4.30 14.09
CA LYS A 395 -1.30 -3.98 13.33
C LYS A 395 -2.38 -3.44 14.25
N TYR A 396 -3.28 -2.63 13.69
CA TYR A 396 -4.54 -2.25 14.32
C TYR A 396 -5.67 -2.35 13.29
N LYS A 397 -6.73 -3.12 13.60
CA LYS A 397 -7.88 -3.35 12.71
C LYS A 397 -7.48 -3.66 11.26
N ASN A 398 -6.57 -4.62 11.09
CA ASN A 398 -6.00 -5.09 9.82
C ASN A 398 -5.09 -4.10 9.04
N ILE A 399 -4.85 -2.90 9.58
CA ILE A 399 -3.89 -1.95 9.01
C ILE A 399 -2.53 -2.12 9.70
N SER A 400 -1.46 -2.27 8.92
CA SER A 400 -0.10 -2.40 9.45
C SER A 400 0.49 -1.07 9.92
N MET A 401 1.43 -1.14 10.87
CA MET A 401 2.24 0.01 11.27
C MET A 401 2.93 0.67 10.08
N LYS A 402 3.36 -0.10 9.08
CA LYS A 402 3.96 0.45 7.86
C LYS A 402 2.96 1.30 7.08
N GLU A 403 1.75 0.79 6.81
CA GLU A 403 0.71 1.53 6.09
C GLU A 403 0.27 2.79 6.84
N LEU A 404 0.17 2.72 8.17
CA LEU A 404 -0.11 3.89 9.00
C LEU A 404 1.01 4.94 8.90
N LEU A 405 2.28 4.51 8.92
CA LEU A 405 3.42 5.43 8.78
C LEU A 405 3.55 5.99 7.37
N ASP A 406 3.26 5.21 6.33
CA ASP A 406 3.20 5.68 4.93
C ASP A 406 2.12 6.77 4.79
N GLY A 407 0.94 6.55 5.37
CA GLY A 407 -0.13 7.55 5.43
C GLY A 407 0.28 8.82 6.20
N PHE A 408 0.97 8.65 7.33
CA PHE A 408 1.45 9.78 8.13
C PHE A 408 2.58 10.57 7.44
N LEU A 409 3.47 9.90 6.71
CA LEU A 409 4.51 10.55 5.89
C LEU A 409 3.88 11.43 4.81
N ASN A 410 2.80 10.98 4.21
CA ASN A 410 2.05 11.77 3.25
C ASN A 410 1.45 13.02 3.91
N LEU A 411 0.85 12.88 5.08
CA LEU A 411 0.31 14.01 5.84
C LEU A 411 1.38 15.01 6.30
N SER A 412 2.55 14.52 6.74
CA SER A 412 3.64 15.37 7.22
C SER A 412 4.25 16.27 6.14
N LYS A 413 4.01 15.95 4.86
CA LYS A 413 4.42 16.75 3.69
C LYS A 413 3.44 17.88 3.34
N THR A 414 2.25 17.94 3.96
CA THR A 414 1.26 19.01 3.74
C THR A 414 1.54 20.26 4.57
N ASN A 415 0.96 21.39 4.17
CA ASN A 415 0.91 22.61 4.99
C ASN A 415 -0.31 22.68 5.92
N MET A 416 -1.08 21.60 6.06
CA MET A 416 -2.22 21.57 6.98
C MET A 416 -1.71 21.78 8.42
N LYS A 417 -2.41 22.61 9.21
CA LYS A 417 -2.01 23.07 10.54
C LYS A 417 -1.43 21.91 11.39
N HIS A 418 -0.10 21.86 11.49
CA HIS A 418 0.75 21.14 12.44
C HIS A 418 0.31 19.71 12.82
N PRO A 419 0.73 18.66 12.09
CA PRO A 419 0.40 17.27 12.41
C PRO A 419 0.88 16.81 13.81
N ILE A 420 1.75 17.58 14.46
CA ILE A 420 2.20 17.38 15.84
C ILE A 420 1.99 18.69 16.62
N ASN A 421 1.26 18.62 17.73
CA ASN A 421 1.01 19.75 18.63
C ASN A 421 1.78 19.64 19.95
N GLY A 422 2.22 18.44 20.34
CA GLY A 422 2.85 18.15 21.63
C GLY A 422 4.22 17.47 21.53
N LEU A 423 4.92 17.47 22.67
CA LEU A 423 6.17 16.74 22.87
C LEU A 423 5.97 15.23 22.86
N ASP A 424 4.80 14.74 23.29
CA ASP A 424 4.54 13.32 23.50
C ASP A 424 4.47 12.54 22.18
N GLU A 425 3.81 13.10 21.16
CA GLU A 425 3.74 12.51 19.83
C GLU A 425 5.10 12.48 19.14
N LEU A 426 5.88 13.57 19.26
CA LEU A 426 7.25 13.62 18.74
C LEU A 426 8.14 12.60 19.44
N ASN A 427 8.05 12.49 20.76
CA ASN A 427 8.79 11.51 21.54
C ASN A 427 8.40 10.07 21.17
N PHE A 428 7.12 9.82 20.89
CA PHE A 428 6.67 8.52 20.38
C PHE A 428 7.29 8.19 19.02
N LEU A 429 7.28 9.12 18.06
CA LEU A 429 7.95 8.94 16.76
C LEU A 429 9.45 8.66 16.95
N LEU A 430 10.13 9.46 17.77
CA LEU A 430 11.55 9.25 18.08
C LEU A 430 11.81 7.85 18.64
N LYS A 431 10.94 7.35 19.53
CA LYS A 431 11.03 5.99 20.08
C LYS A 431 10.87 4.91 19.01
N ILE A 432 9.91 5.03 18.10
CA ILE A 432 9.69 4.00 17.06
C ILE A 432 10.66 4.12 15.88
N SER A 433 11.40 5.22 15.75
CA SER A 433 12.39 5.45 14.68
C SER A 433 13.52 4.42 14.64
N ASP A 434 13.82 3.77 15.76
CA ASP A 434 14.80 2.67 15.82
C ASP A 434 14.32 1.42 15.07
N THR A 435 13.01 1.19 15.05
CA THR A 435 12.39 0.02 14.41
C THR A 435 11.94 0.33 12.99
N TYR A 436 11.50 1.57 12.75
CA TYR A 436 10.90 1.99 11.49
C TYR A 436 11.71 3.13 10.84
N PRO A 437 12.57 2.83 9.85
CA PRO A 437 13.38 3.83 9.16
C PRO A 437 12.59 4.98 8.51
N ILE A 438 11.37 4.71 8.02
CA ILE A 438 10.48 5.71 7.41
C ILE A 438 10.19 6.90 8.33
N VAL A 439 10.31 6.70 9.65
CA VAL A 439 10.11 7.76 10.64
C VAL A 439 11.14 8.87 10.47
N TYR A 440 12.33 8.59 9.95
CA TYR A 440 13.30 9.65 9.65
C TYR A 440 12.82 10.56 8.51
N ASP A 441 12.19 10.01 7.48
CA ASP A 441 11.61 10.82 6.41
C ASP A 441 10.44 11.66 6.91
N ILE A 442 9.63 11.09 7.81
CA ILE A 442 8.57 11.82 8.53
C ILE A 442 9.17 12.99 9.31
N LEU A 443 10.16 12.74 10.16
CA LEU A 443 10.83 13.76 10.97
C LEU A 443 11.50 14.82 10.11
N TRP A 444 12.05 14.43 8.96
CA TRP A 444 12.61 15.40 8.00
C TRP A 444 11.52 16.30 7.43
N SER A 445 10.42 15.74 6.91
CA SER A 445 9.29 16.52 6.41
C SER A 445 8.71 17.47 7.46
N LEU A 446 8.67 17.04 8.73
CA LEU A 446 8.21 17.87 9.85
C LEU A 446 9.21 18.96 10.26
N SER A 447 10.51 18.74 10.08
CA SER A 447 11.55 19.69 10.50
C SER A 447 11.62 20.96 9.65
N PHE A 448 10.84 21.05 8.56
CA PHE A 448 10.62 22.31 7.85
C PHE A 448 9.79 23.32 8.68
N ASP A 449 9.10 22.88 9.75
CA ASP A 449 8.44 23.76 10.72
C ASP A 449 9.39 24.16 11.86
N ALA A 450 9.62 25.46 12.03
CA ALA A 450 10.50 26.01 13.06
C ALA A 450 10.16 25.53 14.49
N ARG A 451 8.88 25.34 14.81
CA ARG A 451 8.46 24.89 16.15
C ARG A 451 8.88 23.43 16.39
N ILE A 452 8.83 22.58 15.37
CA ILE A 452 9.32 21.20 15.47
C ILE A 452 10.84 21.18 15.61
N GLN A 453 11.55 22.06 14.89
CA GLN A 453 13.00 22.18 15.03
C GLN A 453 13.42 22.48 16.48
N ASP A 454 12.72 23.40 17.16
CA ASP A 454 13.01 23.73 18.56
C ASP A 454 12.83 22.53 19.49
N HIS A 455 11.76 21.76 19.33
CA HIS A 455 11.54 20.53 20.10
C HIS A 455 12.59 19.45 19.81
N LEU A 456 12.98 19.27 18.55
CA LEU A 456 14.06 18.33 18.18
C LEU A 456 15.40 18.73 18.81
N ARG A 457 15.73 20.03 18.86
CA ARG A 457 16.95 20.53 19.51
C ARG A 457 16.97 20.29 21.02
N LEU A 458 15.80 20.28 21.68
CA LEU A 458 15.68 19.99 23.11
C LEU A 458 15.95 18.52 23.45
N ASN A 459 15.77 17.60 22.50
CA ASN A 459 15.99 16.17 22.74
C ASN A 459 17.47 15.79 22.56
N GLN A 460 18.23 15.82 23.65
CA GLN A 460 19.67 15.53 23.63
C GLN A 460 20.00 14.12 23.11
N ALA A 461 19.18 13.11 23.42
CA ALA A 461 19.40 11.74 22.96
C ALA A 461 19.31 11.65 21.43
N PHE A 462 18.30 12.30 20.84
CA PHE A 462 18.15 12.40 19.40
C PHE A 462 19.28 13.21 18.75
N MET A 463 19.67 14.34 19.34
CA MET A 463 20.79 15.15 18.83
C MET A 463 22.11 14.38 18.83
N ASN A 464 22.36 13.57 19.87
CA ASN A 464 23.51 12.66 19.89
C ASN A 464 23.40 11.57 18.81
N LYS A 465 22.20 11.05 18.58
CA LYS A 465 21.93 10.06 17.53
C LYS A 465 22.22 10.62 16.14
N LEU A 466 21.80 11.85 15.87
CA LEU A 466 22.26 12.60 14.70
C LEU A 466 23.54 13.39 14.90
N ALA A 467 24.45 12.98 15.77
CA ALA A 467 25.88 13.29 15.63
C ALA A 467 26.64 12.07 15.05
N ASN A 468 26.13 10.86 15.28
CA ASN A 468 26.74 9.62 14.83
C ASN A 468 26.38 9.32 13.36
N SER A 469 27.29 8.66 12.64
CA SER A 469 27.01 8.17 11.29
C SER A 469 26.23 6.86 11.33
N SER A 470 25.19 6.77 10.50
CA SER A 470 24.42 5.54 10.26
C SER A 470 25.11 4.68 9.21
N ILE A 471 24.95 3.36 9.31
CA ILE A 471 25.41 2.39 8.29
C ILE A 471 24.45 2.39 7.08
N ASN A 472 23.19 2.76 7.28
CA ASN A 472 22.18 2.78 6.21
C ASN A 472 22.16 4.16 5.51
N GLU A 473 22.49 4.16 4.21
CA GLU A 473 22.56 5.35 3.36
C GLU A 473 21.25 6.15 3.33
N GLN A 474 20.08 5.48 3.27
CA GLN A 474 18.77 6.17 3.25
C GLN A 474 18.49 6.89 4.56
N ILE A 475 18.81 6.24 5.69
CA ILE A 475 18.67 6.85 7.02
C ILE A 475 19.64 8.02 7.17
N GLN A 476 20.88 7.86 6.70
CA GLN A 476 21.90 8.90 6.77
C GLN A 476 21.47 10.14 5.98
N ASN A 477 20.93 9.93 4.79
CA ASN A 477 20.36 10.94 3.92
C ASN A 477 19.26 11.77 4.61
N ALA A 478 18.29 11.11 5.24
CA ALA A 478 17.24 11.79 6.00
C ALA A 478 17.79 12.51 7.23
N ILE A 479 18.77 11.91 7.94
CA ILE A 479 19.47 12.54 9.06
C ILE A 479 20.18 13.83 8.64
N ASP A 480 20.88 13.82 7.52
CA ASP A 480 21.59 15.00 7.00
C ASP A 480 20.63 16.09 6.56
N GLY A 481 19.48 15.72 5.99
CA GLY A 481 18.38 16.63 5.73
C GLY A 481 17.77 17.27 6.98
N ILE A 482 17.59 16.49 8.06
CA ILE A 482 17.14 17.01 9.36
C ILE A 482 18.19 17.98 9.93
N ARG A 483 19.47 17.58 9.97
CA ARG A 483 20.57 18.43 10.44
C ARG A 483 20.60 19.76 9.68
N TRP A 484 20.47 19.70 8.36
CA TRP A 484 20.39 20.87 7.50
C TRP A 484 19.26 21.81 7.92
N ASN A 485 18.04 21.31 8.10
CA ASN A 485 16.91 22.13 8.55
C ASN A 485 17.15 22.72 9.95
N LEU A 486 17.81 21.99 10.85
CA LEU A 486 18.15 22.47 12.19
C LEU A 486 19.25 23.54 12.19
N ASP A 487 20.18 23.51 11.24
CA ASP A 487 21.29 24.46 11.12
C ASP A 487 21.07 25.55 10.07
N PHE A 488 19.98 25.48 9.29
CA PHE A 488 19.65 26.38 8.17
C PHE A 488 19.84 27.86 8.50
N ASN A 489 19.39 28.29 9.69
CA ASN A 489 19.48 29.67 10.16
C ASN A 489 20.90 30.14 10.51
N LYS A 490 21.88 29.23 10.61
CA LYS A 490 23.27 29.55 10.94
C LYS A 490 24.15 29.78 9.72
N ILE A 491 23.67 29.47 8.52
CA ILE A 491 24.46 29.60 7.29
C ILE A 491 24.55 31.07 6.93
N LYS A 492 25.72 31.66 7.18
CA LYS A 492 26.02 33.04 6.78
C LYS A 492 25.86 33.17 5.27
N LEU A 493 25.05 34.14 4.84
CA LEU A 493 24.94 34.59 3.46
C LEU A 493 26.29 35.21 3.02
N ASN A 494 27.25 34.39 2.60
CA ASN A 494 28.43 34.89 1.92
C ASN A 494 28.02 35.32 0.51
N THR A 495 27.71 36.61 0.35
CA THR A 495 27.55 37.27 -0.96
C THR A 495 28.93 37.55 -1.55
N ASN A 496 29.69 36.51 -1.86
CA ASN A 496 30.79 36.66 -2.80
C ASN A 496 30.20 36.42 -4.18
N ASP A 497 30.01 37.51 -4.94
CA ASP A 497 29.66 37.49 -6.37
C ASP A 497 30.83 36.94 -7.21
N ASN A 498 31.25 35.71 -6.91
CA ASN A 498 32.11 34.95 -7.80
C ASN A 498 31.33 34.64 -9.09
N GLU A 499 32.04 34.59 -10.23
CA GLU A 499 31.46 34.20 -11.51
C GLU A 499 30.66 32.90 -11.38
N LYS A 500 29.36 32.98 -11.66
CA LYS A 500 28.46 31.81 -11.64
C LYS A 500 28.94 30.79 -12.67
N ILE A 501 29.21 29.57 -12.21
CA ILE A 501 29.74 28.46 -13.03
C ILE A 501 28.65 27.91 -13.96
N PHE A 502 27.41 27.89 -13.49
CA PHE A 502 26.25 27.40 -14.23
C PHE A 502 25.28 28.53 -14.53
N ASP A 503 24.64 28.47 -15.69
CA ASP A 503 23.58 29.37 -16.06
C ASP A 503 22.24 28.88 -15.50
N ILE A 504 22.02 27.56 -15.54
CA ILE A 504 20.75 26.92 -15.19
C ILE A 504 21.05 25.72 -14.28
N ILE A 505 20.33 25.55 -13.18
CA ILE A 505 20.16 24.26 -12.51
C ILE A 505 18.73 23.77 -12.75
N ILE A 506 18.57 22.50 -13.07
CA ILE A 506 17.24 21.88 -13.22
C ILE A 506 16.99 21.02 -11.99
N SER A 507 15.99 21.39 -11.20
CA SER A 507 15.50 20.68 -10.02
C SER A 507 14.41 19.69 -10.41
N TYR A 508 14.57 18.41 -10.10
CA TYR A 508 13.60 17.38 -10.44
C TYR A 508 13.57 16.22 -9.43
N SER A 509 12.52 15.38 -9.50
CA SER A 509 12.44 14.11 -8.76
C SER A 509 13.00 12.96 -9.61
N GLU A 510 13.71 11.98 -9.03
CA GLU A 510 14.27 10.84 -9.80
C GLU A 510 13.17 10.08 -10.59
N GLU A 511 11.92 10.08 -10.10
CA GLU A 511 10.78 9.49 -10.79
C GLU A 511 10.48 10.17 -12.14
N ASP A 512 10.87 11.44 -12.30
CA ASP A 512 10.63 12.25 -13.49
C ASP A 512 11.82 12.30 -14.46
N ARG A 513 12.82 11.44 -14.24
CA ARG A 513 14.12 11.48 -14.93
C ARG A 513 14.04 11.41 -16.46
N LEU A 514 12.99 10.81 -17.01
CA LEU A 514 12.80 10.71 -18.47
C LEU A 514 12.57 12.10 -19.09
N ILE A 515 11.65 12.89 -18.53
CA ILE A 515 11.33 14.23 -19.02
C ILE A 515 12.49 15.18 -18.74
N TYR A 516 13.10 15.06 -17.55
CA TYR A 516 14.30 15.81 -17.20
C TYR A 516 15.42 15.61 -18.23
N LYS A 517 15.76 14.37 -18.61
CA LYS A 517 16.84 14.10 -19.57
C LYS A 517 16.59 14.77 -20.91
N GLN A 518 15.36 14.72 -21.40
CA GLN A 518 14.98 15.39 -22.64
C GLN A 518 15.19 16.90 -22.54
N LEU A 519 14.76 17.51 -21.43
CA LEU A 519 14.94 18.94 -21.20
C LEU A 519 16.42 19.34 -21.04
N HIS A 520 17.20 18.53 -20.33
CA HIS A 520 18.64 18.73 -20.17
C HIS A 520 19.37 18.67 -21.52
N ASP A 521 19.11 17.62 -22.32
CA ASP A 521 19.78 17.43 -23.62
C ASP A 521 19.48 18.57 -24.60
N GLU A 522 18.26 19.09 -24.60
CA GLU A 522 17.89 20.27 -25.39
C GLU A 522 18.58 21.55 -24.90
N LEU A 523 18.63 21.79 -23.58
CA LEU A 523 19.28 23.00 -23.04
C LEU A 523 20.80 22.98 -23.25
N VAL A 524 21.44 21.81 -23.20
CA VAL A 524 22.89 21.64 -23.44
C VAL A 524 23.26 21.83 -24.92
N GLN A 525 22.34 21.54 -25.85
CA GLN A 525 22.53 21.86 -27.27
C GLN A 525 22.47 23.38 -27.56
N LYS A 526 21.94 24.18 -26.62
CA LYS A 526 21.90 25.64 -26.66
C LYS A 526 23.09 26.23 -25.89
N PRO A 527 23.38 27.55 -25.98
CA PRO A 527 24.55 28.16 -25.33
C PRO A 527 24.39 28.34 -23.80
N TYR A 528 23.85 27.33 -23.10
CA TYR A 528 23.65 27.33 -21.64
C TYR A 528 24.58 26.32 -20.96
N ARG A 529 25.19 26.73 -19.84
CA ARG A 529 25.88 25.83 -18.90
C ARG A 529 24.83 25.29 -17.92
N VAL A 530 24.50 24.01 -18.03
CA VAL A 530 23.40 23.41 -17.27
C VAL A 530 23.99 22.52 -16.19
N CYS A 531 23.51 22.70 -14.97
CA CYS A 531 23.76 21.82 -13.83
C CYS A 531 22.58 20.87 -13.68
N GLU A 532 22.87 19.58 -13.58
CA GLU A 532 21.93 18.58 -13.11
C GLU A 532 21.73 18.74 -11.60
N SER A 533 20.48 18.87 -11.11
CA SER A 533 20.23 18.61 -9.70
C SER A 533 20.48 17.12 -9.44
N PHE A 534 21.59 16.83 -8.77
CA PHE A 534 21.78 15.68 -7.89
C PHE A 534 21.22 14.31 -8.23
N HIS A 535 22.04 13.47 -8.88
CA HIS A 535 21.96 12.02 -8.70
C HIS A 535 23.35 11.35 -8.77
N GLN A 536 24.20 11.60 -7.77
CA GLN A 536 25.37 10.75 -7.51
C GLN A 536 25.27 10.16 -6.10
N LYS A 537 25.47 8.84 -6.02
CA LYS A 537 25.53 8.02 -4.79
C LYS A 537 26.75 8.41 -3.94
N ASN A 538 26.76 9.61 -3.38
CA ASN A 538 27.82 10.14 -2.54
C ASN A 538 27.23 10.62 -1.20
N SER A 539 27.99 10.43 -0.12
CA SER A 539 27.66 10.73 1.27
C SER A 539 27.41 12.21 1.62
N ASN A 540 27.40 13.13 0.63
CA ASN A 540 27.31 14.57 0.86
C ASN A 540 26.29 15.23 -0.10
N LEU A 541 25.07 14.66 -0.16
CA LEU A 541 24.00 15.15 -1.04
C LEU A 541 23.61 16.60 -0.75
N ILE A 542 23.51 16.99 0.52
CA ILE A 542 23.11 18.35 0.90
C ILE A 542 24.19 19.39 0.53
N ASP A 543 25.47 19.13 0.84
CA ASP A 543 26.55 20.10 0.57
C ASP A 543 26.69 20.41 -0.91
N THR A 544 26.60 19.38 -1.76
CA THR A 544 26.76 19.61 -3.19
C THR A 544 25.49 20.37 -3.70
N MET A 545 24.30 20.26 -3.07
CA MET A 545 23.01 20.87 -3.48
C MET A 545 23.10 22.35 -3.26
N VAL A 546 23.60 22.70 -2.08
CA VAL A 546 24.03 24.04 -1.72
C VAL A 546 24.99 24.60 -2.75
N ASN A 547 26.07 23.88 -3.07
CA ASN A 547 27.06 24.34 -4.04
C ASN A 547 26.45 24.56 -5.43
N SER A 548 25.61 23.65 -5.91
CA SER A 548 24.96 23.76 -7.23
C SER A 548 24.04 24.97 -7.31
N VAL A 549 23.25 25.23 -6.26
CA VAL A 549 22.39 26.43 -6.17
C VAL A 549 23.24 27.69 -6.08
N GLU A 550 24.28 27.72 -5.23
CA GLU A 550 25.16 28.89 -5.08
C GLU A 550 25.95 29.20 -6.36
N GLN A 551 26.27 28.20 -7.19
CA GLN A 551 27.01 28.36 -8.43
C GLN A 551 26.13 28.62 -9.66
N SER A 552 24.80 28.63 -9.51
CA SER A 552 23.83 28.82 -10.60
C SER A 552 23.22 30.23 -10.62
N ARG A 553 22.74 30.66 -11.79
CA ARG A 553 22.03 31.94 -11.96
C ARG A 553 20.52 31.81 -11.81
N LEU A 554 19.94 30.71 -12.30
CA LEU A 554 18.52 30.43 -12.23
C LEU A 554 18.26 28.94 -11.97
N VAL A 555 17.08 28.65 -11.44
CA VAL A 555 16.58 27.29 -11.18
C VAL A 555 15.33 27.04 -12.02
N ILE A 556 15.33 25.96 -12.80
CA ILE A 556 14.10 25.40 -13.40
C ILE A 556 13.58 24.34 -12.44
N ILE A 557 12.31 24.38 -12.06
CA ILE A 557 11.70 23.33 -11.23
C ILE A 557 10.72 22.49 -12.06
N CYS A 558 10.97 21.19 -12.12
CA CYS A 558 10.14 20.20 -12.78
C CYS A 558 9.03 19.76 -11.83
N MET A 559 7.90 20.45 -11.87
CA MET A 559 6.79 20.23 -10.94
C MET A 559 5.96 19.03 -11.34
N SER A 560 5.93 18.09 -10.42
CA SER A 560 5.12 16.88 -10.40
C SER A 560 4.68 16.63 -8.94
N LYS A 561 3.82 15.63 -8.74
CA LYS A 561 3.48 15.10 -7.43
C LYS A 561 4.72 14.56 -6.73
N SER A 562 5.54 13.78 -7.43
CA SER A 562 6.74 13.18 -6.86
C SER A 562 7.74 14.26 -6.43
N TYR A 563 7.89 15.33 -7.21
CA TYR A 563 8.67 16.52 -6.85
C TYR A 563 8.16 17.17 -5.57
N LYS A 564 6.84 17.41 -5.46
CA LYS A 564 6.22 17.99 -4.27
C LYS A 564 6.40 17.11 -3.02
N GLN A 565 6.45 15.79 -3.20
CA GLN A 565 6.58 14.84 -2.11
C GLN A 565 8.03 14.56 -1.71
N ASN A 566 9.01 15.10 -2.44
CA ASN A 566 10.42 14.85 -2.19
C ASN A 566 11.04 15.94 -1.30
N ASN A 567 11.54 15.54 -0.13
CA ASN A 567 12.15 16.46 0.84
C ASN A 567 13.43 17.13 0.29
N TYR A 568 14.18 16.46 -0.60
CA TYR A 568 15.33 17.08 -1.27
C TYR A 568 14.90 18.21 -2.19
N CYS A 569 13.90 17.95 -3.03
CA CYS A 569 13.35 18.96 -3.93
C CYS A 569 12.85 20.17 -3.15
N ARG A 570 12.13 19.92 -2.03
CA ARG A 570 11.69 20.98 -1.11
C ARG A 570 12.86 21.78 -0.51
N ALA A 571 13.88 21.10 0.00
CA ALA A 571 15.06 21.76 0.58
C ALA A 571 15.81 22.61 -0.46
N GLU A 572 15.96 22.11 -1.69
CA GLU A 572 16.64 22.80 -2.79
C GLU A 572 15.92 24.09 -3.19
N ILE A 573 14.59 24.01 -3.39
CA ILE A 573 13.81 25.17 -3.81
C ILE A 573 13.62 26.20 -2.70
N GLU A 574 13.44 25.78 -1.43
CA GLU A 574 13.43 26.70 -0.29
C GLU A 574 14.78 27.42 -0.16
N TYR A 575 15.90 26.72 -0.38
CA TYR A 575 17.22 27.34 -0.38
C TYR A 575 17.43 28.32 -1.54
N ALA A 576 17.06 27.93 -2.77
CA ALA A 576 17.12 28.79 -3.95
C ALA A 576 16.25 30.05 -3.80
N TYR A 577 15.05 29.89 -3.24
CA TYR A 577 14.13 30.99 -2.92
C TYR A 577 14.76 31.96 -1.90
N ASN A 578 15.34 31.44 -0.82
CA ASN A 578 16.03 32.26 0.20
C ASN A 578 17.26 32.99 -0.35
N LYS A 579 17.96 32.39 -1.32
CA LYS A 579 19.06 33.02 -2.08
C LYS A 579 18.58 33.97 -3.18
N LYS A 580 17.27 34.13 -3.37
CA LYS A 580 16.64 34.99 -4.40
C LYS A 580 17.09 34.66 -5.82
N LEU A 581 17.32 33.38 -6.12
CA LEU A 581 17.57 32.95 -7.51
C LEU A 581 16.29 33.13 -8.35
N LYS A 582 16.45 33.36 -9.66
CA LYS A 582 15.32 33.34 -10.60
C LYS A 582 14.79 31.91 -10.68
N ILE A 583 13.52 31.70 -10.33
CA ILE A 583 12.85 30.39 -10.38
C ILE A 583 11.93 30.35 -11.61
N ILE A 584 12.02 29.28 -12.41
CA ILE A 584 11.15 29.02 -13.56
C ILE A 584 10.40 27.70 -13.32
N PRO A 585 9.10 27.76 -12.97
CA PRO A 585 8.30 26.56 -12.78
C PRO A 585 7.81 25.97 -14.09
N ILE A 586 7.94 24.65 -14.24
CA ILE A 586 7.33 23.87 -15.34
C ILE A 586 6.48 22.74 -14.78
N ILE A 587 5.32 22.45 -15.38
CA ILE A 587 4.46 21.32 -15.01
C ILE A 587 4.75 20.19 -16.00
N ILE A 588 5.12 19.03 -15.50
CA ILE A 588 5.51 17.87 -16.32
C ILE A 588 4.60 16.64 -16.13
N GLU A 589 3.68 16.67 -15.16
CA GLU A 589 2.75 15.58 -14.86
C GLU A 589 1.31 15.97 -15.19
N ASN A 590 0.59 15.08 -15.89
CA ASN A 590 -0.79 15.34 -16.32
C ASN A 590 -1.71 15.58 -15.12
N TYR A 591 -2.58 16.59 -15.25
CA TYR A 591 -3.56 16.99 -14.21
C TYR A 591 -2.96 17.42 -12.87
N TYR A 592 -1.63 17.55 -12.76
CA TYR A 592 -0.99 18.05 -11.56
C TYR A 592 -1.23 19.55 -11.41
N GLN A 593 -1.62 19.99 -10.22
CA GLN A 593 -1.75 21.40 -9.86
C GLN A 593 -0.88 21.68 -8.64
N PRO A 594 0.09 22.61 -8.72
CA PRO A 594 0.88 23.01 -7.56
C PRO A 594 -0.02 23.52 -6.44
N ASN A 595 0.18 22.99 -5.24
CA ASN A 595 -0.59 23.36 -4.04
C ASN A 595 0.33 23.32 -2.80
N GLY A 596 -0.20 23.73 -1.64
CA GLY A 596 0.53 23.68 -0.38
C GLY A 596 1.82 24.50 -0.38
N TRP A 597 2.89 23.96 0.22
CA TRP A 597 4.19 24.64 0.35
C TRP A 597 4.75 25.10 -0.99
N LEU A 598 4.58 24.29 -2.04
CA LEU A 598 5.10 24.60 -3.36
C LEU A 598 4.38 25.81 -3.97
N SER A 599 3.05 25.90 -3.81
CA SER A 599 2.26 27.03 -4.31
C SER A 599 2.64 28.37 -3.69
N PHE A 600 3.07 28.38 -2.42
CA PHE A 600 3.56 29.59 -1.76
C PHE A 600 4.90 30.06 -2.34
N LEU A 601 5.81 29.13 -2.63
CA LEU A 601 7.14 29.46 -3.17
C LEU A 601 7.09 29.95 -4.62
N ILE A 602 6.14 29.43 -5.41
CA ILE A 602 5.96 29.82 -6.82
C ILE A 602 4.90 30.90 -7.00
N HIS A 603 4.37 31.46 -5.90
CA HIS A 603 3.31 32.45 -5.97
C HIS A 603 3.74 33.65 -6.83
N GLY A 604 2.89 34.03 -7.81
CA GLY A 604 3.17 35.11 -8.75
C GLY A 604 4.05 34.71 -9.96
N LEU A 605 4.54 33.46 -10.03
CA LEU A 605 5.21 32.93 -11.21
C LEU A 605 4.20 32.31 -12.18
N SER A 606 4.45 32.46 -13.49
CA SER A 606 3.63 31.81 -14.52
C SER A 606 4.26 30.47 -14.92
N PRO A 607 3.72 29.31 -14.49
CA PRO A 607 4.27 28.01 -14.85
C PRO A 607 4.09 27.72 -16.34
N ILE A 608 5.03 26.97 -16.91
CA ILE A 608 4.94 26.44 -18.28
C ILE A 608 4.41 25.02 -18.21
N ASP A 609 3.32 24.74 -18.92
CA ASP A 609 2.66 23.45 -18.85
C ASP A 609 3.10 22.55 -20.01
N PHE A 610 4.05 21.65 -19.76
CA PHE A 610 4.53 20.67 -20.74
C PHE A 610 3.50 19.57 -21.03
N THR A 611 2.39 19.54 -20.30
CA THR A 611 1.31 18.56 -20.51
C THR A 611 0.22 19.06 -21.45
N LYS A 612 0.08 20.39 -21.59
CA LYS A 612 -0.89 21.02 -22.49
C LYS A 612 -0.35 21.29 -23.89
N HIS A 613 0.96 21.33 -24.03
CA HIS A 613 1.66 21.57 -25.28
C HIS A 613 2.49 20.35 -25.63
N ASP A 614 2.66 20.09 -26.92
CA ASP A 614 3.71 19.20 -27.39
C ASP A 614 5.08 19.73 -26.96
N PHE A 615 5.99 18.80 -26.66
CA PHE A 615 7.29 19.11 -26.08
C PHE A 615 8.06 20.21 -26.82
N PRO A 616 8.14 20.25 -28.17
CA PRO A 616 8.83 21.32 -28.88
C PRO A 616 8.25 22.73 -28.62
N ASN A 617 6.92 22.86 -28.57
CA ASN A 617 6.28 24.14 -28.30
C ASN A 617 6.45 24.58 -26.85
N ALA A 618 6.33 23.66 -25.89
CA ALA A 618 6.62 23.93 -24.48
C ALA A 618 8.07 24.37 -24.27
N MET A 619 9.01 23.73 -24.99
CA MET A 619 10.43 24.08 -24.96
C MET A 619 10.69 25.47 -25.53
N GLN A 620 10.00 25.86 -26.60
CA GLN A 620 10.14 27.22 -27.14
C GLN A 620 9.67 28.28 -26.14
N ILE A 621 8.54 28.05 -25.46
CA ILE A 621 8.04 28.95 -24.40
C ILE A 621 9.06 29.05 -23.24
N LEU A 622 9.73 27.95 -22.91
CA LEU A 622 10.79 27.94 -21.89
C LEU A 622 12.00 28.77 -22.33
N LEU A 623 12.46 28.61 -23.57
CA LEU A 623 13.57 29.38 -24.14
C LEU A 623 13.29 30.88 -24.13
N ASP A 624 12.07 31.28 -24.48
CA ASP A 624 11.64 32.69 -24.47
C ASP A 624 11.66 33.28 -23.05
N LYS A 625 11.33 32.49 -22.02
CA LYS A 625 11.32 32.92 -20.61
C LYS A 625 12.71 32.96 -19.96
N LEU A 626 13.68 32.21 -20.48
CA LEU A 626 15.01 32.14 -19.88
C LEU A 626 15.65 33.53 -19.86
N ASP A 627 15.47 34.34 -20.90
CA ASP A 627 15.88 35.76 -21.01
C ASP A 627 17.25 36.05 -20.36
N ILE A 628 18.18 35.11 -20.53
CA ILE A 628 19.57 35.28 -20.14
C ILE A 628 20.21 35.98 -21.32
N PRO A 629 20.78 37.20 -21.17
CA PRO A 629 21.49 37.83 -22.27
C PRO A 629 22.55 36.85 -22.78
N HIS A 630 22.49 36.53 -24.08
CA HIS A 630 23.62 35.93 -24.79
C HIS A 630 24.83 36.73 -24.37
N THR A 631 25.72 36.14 -23.56
CA THR A 631 26.81 36.91 -22.96
C THR A 631 27.56 37.56 -24.11
N SER A 632 27.49 38.88 -24.17
CA SER A 632 27.96 39.67 -25.28
C SER A 632 29.48 39.51 -25.40
N VAL A 633 29.91 38.88 -26.50
CA VAL A 633 31.06 39.27 -27.34
C VAL A 633 32.49 39.15 -26.77
N LEU A 634 32.75 38.76 -25.52
CA LEU A 634 34.15 38.54 -25.05
C LEU A 634 34.59 37.08 -24.89
N SER A 635 33.76 36.09 -25.24
CA SER A 635 34.11 34.66 -25.12
C SER A 635 34.55 33.99 -26.44
N THR A 636 34.70 34.72 -27.54
CA THR A 636 34.97 34.15 -28.88
C THR A 636 36.33 33.46 -29.05
N LEU A 637 37.14 33.34 -27.99
CA LEU A 637 38.39 32.56 -28.00
C LEU A 637 38.49 31.47 -26.92
N VAL A 638 37.45 31.23 -26.13
CA VAL A 638 37.42 30.11 -25.18
C VAL A 638 36.33 29.15 -25.63
N ILE A 639 36.74 27.96 -26.07
CA ILE A 639 35.84 26.80 -26.26
C ILE A 639 35.06 26.64 -24.95
N ARG A 640 33.78 27.07 -24.92
CA ARG A 640 32.90 26.91 -23.75
C ARG A 640 32.61 25.42 -23.58
N ARG A 641 33.47 24.72 -22.84
CA ARG A 641 33.21 23.35 -22.39
C ARG A 641 32.17 23.41 -21.26
N GLN A 642 31.23 22.46 -21.22
CA GLN A 642 30.44 22.23 -20.01
C GLN A 642 31.42 22.11 -18.82
N PRO A 643 31.17 22.78 -17.68
CA PRO A 643 32.05 22.70 -16.53
C PRO A 643 32.31 21.23 -16.17
N GLN A 644 33.58 20.82 -16.12
CA GLN A 644 33.91 19.52 -15.57
C GLN A 644 33.53 19.55 -14.10
N TYR A 645 32.58 18.69 -13.70
CA TYR A 645 32.27 18.44 -12.30
C TYR A 645 33.58 18.30 -11.52
N MET A 646 33.68 18.92 -10.33
CA MET A 646 34.77 18.64 -9.39
C MET A 646 34.63 17.18 -8.94
N THR A 647 35.09 16.26 -9.77
CA THR A 647 35.40 14.90 -9.36
C THR A 647 36.69 15.02 -8.56
N ASN A 648 36.57 14.99 -7.23
CA ASN A 648 37.70 14.59 -6.41
C ASN A 648 38.31 13.33 -7.04
N SER A 649 39.63 13.39 -7.26
CA SER A 649 40.43 12.40 -7.97
C SER A 649 40.06 10.98 -7.59
N LEU A 650 39.31 10.30 -8.47
CA LEU A 650 39.12 8.85 -8.41
C LEU A 650 40.38 8.20 -8.98
N SER A 651 41.03 7.41 -8.13
CA SER A 651 42.02 6.42 -8.55
C SER A 651 41.48 5.60 -9.73
N ASN A 652 42.21 5.62 -10.84
CA ASN A 652 41.96 4.85 -12.07
C ASN A 652 42.10 3.34 -11.83
N THR A 653 41.17 2.74 -11.10
CA THR A 653 41.04 1.29 -10.99
C THR A 653 39.57 0.93 -11.11
N ARG A 654 39.17 0.39 -12.28
CA ARG A 654 37.85 -0.22 -12.51
C ARG A 654 37.59 -1.25 -11.41
N SER A 655 36.46 -1.15 -10.71
CA SER A 655 36.07 -2.17 -9.72
C SER A 655 36.04 -3.55 -10.38
N THR A 656 36.55 -4.58 -9.69
CA THR A 656 36.48 -5.96 -10.19
C THR A 656 35.05 -6.51 -10.17
N ASP A 657 34.17 -5.89 -9.38
CA ASP A 657 32.77 -6.26 -9.21
C ASP A 657 31.88 -5.60 -10.29
N ILE A 658 31.32 -6.42 -11.19
CA ILE A 658 30.44 -5.96 -12.26
C ILE A 658 29.17 -5.29 -11.74
N TYR A 659 28.68 -5.61 -10.54
CA TYR A 659 27.50 -4.96 -9.96
C TYR A 659 27.74 -3.47 -9.66
N GLN A 660 29.01 -3.05 -9.56
CA GLN A 660 29.41 -1.67 -9.27
C GLN A 660 29.77 -0.87 -10.52
N TRP A 661 29.70 -1.47 -11.72
CA TRP A 661 30.15 -0.82 -12.95
C TRP A 661 29.23 0.31 -13.39
N THR A 662 29.84 1.48 -13.59
CA THR A 662 29.21 2.65 -14.20
C THR A 662 29.09 2.48 -15.72
N GLN A 663 28.39 3.40 -16.38
CA GLN A 663 28.28 3.42 -17.85
C GLN A 663 29.66 3.59 -18.52
N ASN A 664 30.55 4.35 -17.89
CA ASN A 664 31.91 4.52 -18.37
C ASN A 664 32.74 3.24 -18.21
N ASP A 665 32.55 2.50 -17.10
CA ASP A 665 33.22 1.22 -16.89
C ASP A 665 32.79 0.17 -17.92
N VAL A 666 31.48 0.06 -18.20
CA VAL A 666 30.93 -0.82 -19.24
C VAL A 666 31.45 -0.44 -20.62
N LYS A 667 31.39 0.86 -20.96
CA LYS A 667 31.88 1.34 -22.26
C LYS A 667 33.36 1.03 -22.44
N GLN A 668 34.18 1.31 -21.43
CA GLN A 668 35.61 1.05 -21.49
C GLN A 668 35.89 -0.46 -21.51
N TRP A 669 35.12 -1.28 -20.77
CA TRP A 669 35.27 -2.74 -20.79
C TRP A 669 34.90 -3.36 -22.15
N LEU A 670 33.85 -2.86 -22.81
CA LEU A 670 33.48 -3.28 -24.17
C LEU A 670 34.59 -2.94 -25.18
N ILE A 671 35.22 -1.77 -25.03
CA ILE A 671 36.38 -1.38 -25.84
C ILE A 671 37.56 -2.32 -25.57
N ASP A 672 37.90 -2.56 -24.30
CA ASP A 672 39.03 -3.42 -23.91
C ASP A 672 38.87 -4.87 -24.41
N ASN A 673 37.63 -5.35 -24.56
CA ASN A 673 37.31 -6.69 -25.05
C ASN A 673 37.09 -6.77 -26.58
N ASN A 674 37.39 -5.70 -27.33
CA ASN A 674 37.19 -5.61 -28.78
C ASN A 674 35.72 -5.76 -29.23
N LEU A 675 34.77 -5.26 -28.44
CA LEU A 675 33.34 -5.20 -28.75
C LEU A 675 32.89 -3.75 -28.98
N SER A 676 33.60 -3.02 -29.84
CA SER A 676 33.36 -1.59 -30.08
C SER A 676 31.99 -1.30 -30.71
N GLN A 677 31.44 -2.21 -31.53
CA GLN A 677 30.07 -2.10 -32.05
C GLN A 677 29.04 -2.18 -30.91
N MET A 678 29.23 -3.12 -29.97
CA MET A 678 28.38 -3.22 -28.77
C MET A 678 28.45 -1.99 -27.88
N GLY A 679 29.59 -1.30 -27.82
CA GLY A 679 29.73 -0.06 -27.06
C GLY A 679 28.76 1.05 -27.51
N ASN A 680 28.38 1.06 -28.79
CA ASN A 680 27.40 2.01 -29.33
C ASN A 680 25.97 1.53 -29.13
N VAL A 681 25.70 0.23 -29.31
CA VAL A 681 24.37 -0.38 -29.11
C VAL A 681 23.97 -0.29 -27.64
N LEU A 682 24.87 -0.65 -26.72
CA LEU A 682 24.67 -0.65 -25.28
C LEU A 682 25.06 0.69 -24.65
N SER A 683 24.97 1.78 -25.42
CA SER A 683 25.25 3.13 -24.92
C SER A 683 24.29 3.48 -23.78
N GLY A 684 24.85 3.75 -22.60
CA GLY A 684 24.08 4.03 -21.38
C GLY A 684 23.82 2.82 -20.49
N TYR A 685 24.24 1.61 -20.86
CA TYR A 685 24.15 0.44 -19.98
C TYR A 685 25.16 0.52 -18.84
N LYS A 686 24.72 0.12 -17.64
CA LYS A 686 25.54 -0.13 -16.44
C LYS A 686 25.74 -1.63 -16.24
N GLY A 687 26.56 -2.01 -15.27
CA GLY A 687 26.84 -3.43 -15.00
C GLY A 687 25.60 -4.28 -14.71
N SER A 688 24.62 -3.75 -13.97
CA SER A 688 23.33 -4.41 -13.72
C SER A 688 22.55 -4.71 -15.00
N ASP A 689 22.65 -3.82 -15.99
CA ASP A 689 21.92 -3.94 -17.27
C ASP A 689 22.55 -5.04 -18.13
N LEU A 690 23.88 -5.19 -18.10
CA LEU A 690 24.57 -6.32 -18.74
C LEU A 690 24.17 -7.67 -18.14
N ILE A 691 24.01 -7.73 -16.81
CA ILE A 691 23.56 -8.96 -16.13
C ILE A 691 22.13 -9.30 -16.53
N ARG A 692 21.23 -8.31 -16.56
CA ARG A 692 19.85 -8.50 -17.02
C ARG A 692 19.81 -8.98 -18.47
N LEU A 693 20.64 -8.41 -19.34
CA LEU A 693 20.78 -8.83 -20.73
C LEU A 693 21.28 -10.28 -20.86
N SER A 694 22.25 -10.69 -20.03
CA SER A 694 22.72 -12.08 -19.95
C SER A 694 21.60 -13.03 -19.51
N ASN A 695 20.81 -12.66 -18.49
CA ASN A 695 19.68 -13.48 -18.01
C ASN A 695 18.57 -13.62 -19.06
N ILE A 696 18.20 -12.54 -19.76
CA ILE A 696 17.23 -12.59 -20.86
C ILE A 696 17.74 -13.51 -21.98
N SER A 697 19.04 -13.45 -22.28
CA SER A 697 19.67 -14.32 -23.29
C SER A 697 19.61 -15.80 -22.93
N LYS A 698 19.61 -16.16 -21.64
CA LYS A 698 19.47 -17.55 -21.18
C LYS A 698 18.07 -18.10 -21.39
N HIS A 699 17.04 -17.28 -21.14
CA HIS A 699 15.66 -17.72 -21.20
C HIS A 699 15.02 -17.56 -22.59
N SER A 700 15.53 -16.65 -23.44
CA SER A 700 14.97 -16.37 -24.77
C SER A 700 16.02 -15.81 -25.75
N PRO A 701 16.99 -16.64 -26.21
CA PRO A 701 18.12 -16.19 -27.02
C PRO A 701 17.71 -15.62 -28.39
N GLN A 702 16.67 -16.17 -29.01
CA GLN A 702 16.23 -15.78 -30.36
C GLN A 702 15.57 -14.39 -30.36
N LYS A 703 14.70 -14.13 -29.38
CA LYS A 703 14.05 -12.83 -29.17
C LYS A 703 15.08 -11.74 -28.79
N ASN A 704 16.11 -12.07 -28.01
CA ASN A 704 17.15 -11.10 -27.69
C ASN A 704 18.05 -10.76 -28.89
N LEU A 705 18.36 -11.74 -29.75
CA LEU A 705 19.09 -11.48 -30.98
C LEU A 705 18.31 -10.53 -31.89
N GLU A 706 17.01 -10.74 -32.06
CA GLU A 706 16.14 -9.87 -32.86
C GLU A 706 16.13 -8.43 -32.32
N LEU A 707 15.94 -8.25 -31.01
CA LEU A 707 15.95 -6.93 -30.38
C LEU A 707 17.31 -6.21 -30.51
N LEU A 708 18.43 -6.94 -30.35
CA LEU A 708 19.77 -6.38 -30.50
C LEU A 708 20.10 -6.04 -31.96
N GLN A 709 19.60 -6.83 -32.91
CA GLN A 709 19.74 -6.54 -34.33
C GLN A 709 18.93 -5.31 -34.73
N GLU A 710 17.67 -5.19 -34.28
CA GLU A 710 16.84 -4.01 -34.51
C GLU A 710 17.48 -2.73 -33.94
N ASP A 711 17.94 -2.77 -32.69
CA ASP A 711 18.52 -1.59 -32.05
C ASP A 711 19.91 -1.25 -32.62
N SER A 712 20.69 -2.26 -33.03
CA SER A 712 21.97 -2.03 -33.72
C SER A 712 21.79 -1.45 -35.12
N LEU A 713 20.80 -1.93 -35.88
CA LEU A 713 20.48 -1.40 -37.19
C LEU A 713 20.01 0.06 -37.08
N ARG A 714 19.15 0.35 -36.10
CA ARG A 714 18.65 1.71 -35.81
C ARG A 714 19.77 2.68 -35.42
N ARG A 715 20.70 2.27 -34.56
CA ARG A 715 21.71 3.16 -33.96
C ARG A 715 23.01 3.26 -34.76
N THR A 716 23.39 2.19 -35.45
CA THR A 716 24.72 2.07 -36.08
C THR A 716 24.66 1.77 -37.58
N GLY A 717 23.48 1.46 -38.12
CA GLY A 717 23.30 1.08 -39.52
C GLY A 717 23.95 -0.27 -39.88
N ARG A 718 24.31 -1.09 -38.88
CA ARG A 718 24.96 -2.39 -39.07
C ARG A 718 24.21 -3.46 -38.29
N ASN A 719 24.16 -4.66 -38.85
CA ASN A 719 23.64 -5.82 -38.14
C ASN A 719 24.69 -6.38 -37.16
N VAL A 720 24.19 -6.96 -36.08
CA VAL A 720 24.98 -7.71 -35.11
C VAL A 720 24.92 -9.19 -35.46
N SER A 721 26.07 -9.86 -35.42
CA SER A 721 26.15 -11.31 -35.63
C SER A 721 25.82 -12.08 -34.35
N LEU A 722 25.17 -13.25 -34.48
CA LEU A 722 24.93 -14.15 -33.35
C LEU A 722 26.22 -14.49 -32.60
N THR A 723 27.33 -14.67 -33.33
CA THR A 723 28.66 -14.91 -32.76
C THR A 723 29.15 -13.79 -31.84
N GLU A 724 28.83 -12.54 -32.15
CA GLU A 724 29.23 -11.39 -31.34
C GLU A 724 28.37 -11.25 -30.08
N VAL A 725 27.08 -11.57 -30.17
CA VAL A 725 26.16 -11.64 -29.02
C VAL A 725 26.56 -12.76 -28.08
N THR A 726 26.85 -13.96 -28.60
CA THR A 726 27.31 -15.10 -27.78
C THR A 726 28.62 -14.77 -27.08
N ARG A 727 29.56 -14.10 -27.76
CA ARG A 727 30.82 -13.65 -27.15
C ARG A 727 30.59 -12.62 -26.04
N LEU A 728 29.71 -11.64 -26.26
CA LEU A 728 29.34 -10.66 -25.24
C LEU A 728 28.75 -11.34 -24.00
N ILE A 729 27.79 -12.25 -24.17
CA ILE A 729 27.16 -12.96 -23.06
C ILE A 729 28.19 -13.75 -22.25
N GLY A 730 29.06 -14.51 -22.92
CA GLY A 730 30.10 -15.29 -22.24
C GLY A 730 31.07 -14.42 -21.43
N LEU A 731 31.44 -13.25 -21.95
CA LEU A 731 32.28 -12.29 -21.23
C LEU A 731 31.58 -11.68 -20.00
N ILE A 732 30.28 -11.42 -20.10
CA ILE A 732 29.48 -10.95 -18.95
C ILE A 732 29.45 -12.02 -17.86
N GLU A 733 29.21 -13.28 -18.22
CA GLU A 733 29.18 -14.40 -17.28
C GLU A 733 30.52 -14.62 -16.57
N GLU A 734 31.61 -14.55 -17.31
CA GLU A 734 32.97 -14.66 -16.76
C GLU A 734 33.22 -13.54 -15.73
N GLN A 735 32.77 -12.33 -16.02
CA GLN A 735 32.93 -11.20 -15.11
C GLN A 735 32.02 -11.31 -13.88
N VAL A 736 30.79 -11.82 -14.03
CA VAL A 736 29.90 -12.12 -12.89
C VAL A 736 30.53 -13.17 -11.97
N GLN A 737 31.12 -14.23 -12.54
CA GLN A 737 31.82 -15.25 -11.74
C GLN A 737 33.03 -14.68 -10.98
N ARG A 738 33.80 -13.77 -11.60
CA ARG A 738 34.93 -13.08 -10.94
C ARG A 738 34.49 -12.13 -9.82
N SER A 739 33.25 -11.65 -9.88
CA SER A 739 32.68 -10.71 -8.90
C SER A 739 32.18 -11.40 -7.63
N VAL A 740 31.84 -12.70 -7.71
CA VAL A 740 31.47 -13.51 -6.55
C VAL A 740 32.75 -14.00 -5.86
N LYS A 741 33.11 -13.42 -4.71
CA LYS A 741 34.16 -13.99 -3.85
C LYS A 741 33.79 -15.44 -3.50
N PRO A 742 34.72 -16.41 -3.57
CA PRO A 742 34.43 -17.76 -3.12
C PRO A 742 34.20 -17.73 -1.62
N THR A 743 32.94 -17.72 -1.20
CA THR A 743 32.55 -18.13 0.14
C THR A 743 32.95 -19.59 0.29
N ARG A 744 33.90 -19.86 1.20
CA ARG A 744 33.95 -21.17 1.88
C ARG A 744 32.51 -21.47 2.30
N TRP A 745 32.07 -22.70 2.06
CA TRP A 745 30.68 -23.21 2.14
C TRP A 745 29.89 -23.17 0.82
N ASN A 746 30.30 -24.01 -0.15
CA ASN A 746 29.35 -24.83 -0.92
C ASN A 746 30.01 -26.01 -1.67
N LEU A 747 30.85 -26.79 -0.98
CA LEU A 747 31.43 -28.04 -1.52
C LEU A 747 30.53 -29.28 -1.30
N LYS A 748 29.23 -29.10 -1.06
CA LYS A 748 28.28 -30.22 -0.89
C LYS A 748 27.06 -30.23 -1.83
N LEU A 749 26.92 -29.27 -2.73
CA LEU A 749 25.79 -29.23 -3.69
C LEU A 749 26.19 -29.30 -5.18
N CYS A 750 27.48 -29.38 -5.51
CA CYS A 750 27.93 -29.56 -6.90
C CYS A 750 28.19 -31.03 -7.32
N CYS A 751 27.91 -32.02 -6.48
CA CYS A 751 28.08 -33.44 -6.82
C CYS A 751 26.78 -34.20 -7.14
N GLN A 752 25.64 -33.53 -7.31
CA GLN A 752 24.36 -34.21 -7.62
C GLN A 752 23.66 -33.76 -8.91
N PHE A 753 24.30 -32.92 -9.74
CA PHE A 753 23.71 -32.44 -10.99
C PHE A 753 24.34 -33.02 -12.29
N PHE A 754 25.28 -33.97 -12.19
CA PHE A 754 25.93 -34.60 -13.35
C PHE A 754 25.85 -36.14 -13.40
N SER A 755 24.88 -36.77 -12.73
CA SER A 755 24.69 -38.23 -12.79
C SER A 755 23.35 -38.69 -13.40
N THR A 756 22.67 -37.84 -14.20
CA THR A 756 21.38 -38.19 -14.83
C THR A 756 21.31 -38.04 -16.35
N PHE A 757 22.43 -37.90 -17.05
CA PHE A 757 22.47 -38.11 -18.51
C PHE A 757 23.62 -39.04 -18.88
N GLY A 758 23.30 -40.33 -19.00
CA GLY A 758 24.19 -41.30 -19.61
C GLY A 758 24.16 -41.18 -21.14
N PHE A 759 25.33 -41.04 -21.74
CA PHE A 759 25.62 -41.53 -23.09
C PHE A 759 27.10 -41.92 -23.16
N LYS A 760 27.31 -43.25 -23.17
CA LYS A 760 28.49 -44.08 -23.49
C LYS A 760 29.88 -43.65 -23.02
#